data_AF-A0A6N6SJ28-F1
#
_entry.id   AF-A0A6N6SJ28-F1
#
_cell.length_a   1.000
_cell.length_b   1.000
_cell.length_c   1.000
_cell.angle_alpha   90.00
_cell.angle_beta   90.00
_cell.angle_gamma   90.00
#
_symmetry.space_group_name_H-M   'P 1'
#
loop_
_entity.id
_entity.type
_entity.pdbx_description
1 polymer ?
#
loop_
_entity_poly.entity_id
_entity_poly.type
_entity_poly.pdbx_seq_one_letter_code
_entity_poly.pdbx_strand_id
1 'polypeptide(L)'
;MTKPLLVGYYLLISLVFLVICGSVLPESSNGSADLNDSIDAGSVAYPESTGSAESVTPGRSGENTADPETAGSGKDTKSYESEEFAVNPKAGGSAESLNKYPAGQNESTKPTSGTTHPEGSTSNSRQTTKSRNNGAPGGTKGIPGIDGGIVFAGYLPVSEGEQSQNRKLSPKVATTLHLTYEKPVNLEDEYSISFTLSFRNGLSSGNILHLENAKYKIDLRFIGTHGDDSAKIQLFFNGNWTHISGSIPYNKIHKGYRIAAKLAVDEAKGLITLNLNDFTRTEKLAPFLADSPSDIFFGTIPEEKLHKSNTVSANKTPVNIFDTLPGNSNCVPMTLRDLQITINGKLEHKYLFNEMDGEIAHDCEGGLDARAVHHRWQIDRHFFWSIYDSITYKNEQFLDVFVDPYKQSLGILTKEGIEHYSIIDGKISKTKYQETRQPQFSVENYPNQNLVSGYATALPDPVTATFDFKNGIRKGDITKDPNDGYIYGGRVFARLRDEAIFAFGGYGWYKTRNQLIKFDPLTKTWNEVKMTGDFIAPRMLFVVLPSEQPDVYYIMGGQGNKTGVQGLGYRNFWDIFRINIDSATCKEVFNWGKNGDYMISESAVWADQSKSSIYSNVFRSDRKFGMKRRIVFLKPGDTTKTFVSDTGLVAGRYPAEGVFFISYQMNRLFSVLADRYDTTTTVKIYSIKTPVLTEEGYKKLYDLTPNAIYKKKIAVLSKWGISFAALLFLPVVPIYYTKRRKRKMRELQLRREAQARVEEFRKENEPECDLVTLFGGLKIFDHTGGDITNGLSPKQKEVLACVMYYSLSGNEANFTELDKLVWEGTHSEKLKNLRNVTLSKIRNTLREYEGIKLLVRGTRLAFSIEDNYKNELESYFLLKRFLKDKRNLQDEESFMNFLKITRRGRFLEGITGEWVEGVRMSEEAAIIEIALNKLDAVFRSGDYEECLRIADSVSVHDPLNEELLGFKLRALYGLGRHSIAVEVYDAFCKKYESLFGEKCGITLQELLKY
;
A
#
# COMPACT_ATOMS: atom_id res chain seq x y z
N MET A 1 -43.05 43.12 13.16
CA MET A 1 -42.53 43.57 11.85
C MET A 1 -42.11 42.35 11.04
N THR A 2 -42.89 41.94 10.03
CA THR A 2 -42.78 40.58 9.45
C THR A 2 -42.81 40.49 7.92
N LYS A 3 -43.01 41.60 7.19
CA LYS A 3 -43.03 41.60 5.71
C LYS A 3 -41.65 41.65 5.00
N PRO A 4 -40.62 42.41 5.44
CA PRO A 4 -39.39 42.55 4.64
C PRO A 4 -38.48 41.29 4.67
N LEU A 5 -38.52 40.51 5.76
CA LEU A 5 -37.72 39.28 5.88
C LEU A 5 -38.16 38.18 4.91
N LEU A 6 -39.47 38.10 4.61
CA LEU A 6 -40.00 37.10 3.68
C LEU A 6 -39.55 37.40 2.24
N VAL A 7 -39.59 38.66 1.83
CA VAL A 7 -39.13 39.11 0.50
C VAL A 7 -37.62 38.84 0.32
N GLY A 8 -36.81 39.09 1.35
CA GLY A 8 -35.38 38.74 1.33
C GLY A 8 -35.12 37.23 1.21
N TYR A 9 -35.95 36.39 1.86
CA TYR A 9 -35.84 34.94 1.78
C TYR A 9 -36.21 34.40 0.39
N TYR A 10 -37.30 34.90 -0.20
CA TYR A 10 -37.67 34.55 -1.58
C TYR A 10 -36.66 35.05 -2.60
N LEU A 11 -36.11 36.27 -2.47
CA LEU A 11 -35.03 36.75 -3.33
C LEU A 11 -33.77 35.87 -3.23
N LEU A 12 -33.40 35.41 -2.04
CA LEU A 12 -32.26 34.52 -1.87
C LEU A 12 -32.50 33.15 -2.52
N ILE A 13 -33.70 32.58 -2.36
CA ILE A 13 -34.09 31.33 -3.02
C ILE A 13 -34.11 31.52 -4.55
N SER A 14 -34.66 32.62 -5.07
CA SER A 14 -34.67 32.92 -6.51
C SER A 14 -33.27 33.14 -7.08
N LEU A 15 -32.34 33.76 -6.35
CA LEU A 15 -30.94 33.86 -6.78
C LEU A 15 -30.26 32.49 -6.81
N VAL A 16 -30.47 31.65 -5.78
CA VAL A 16 -29.93 30.28 -5.74
C VAL A 16 -30.54 29.43 -6.87
N PHE A 17 -31.84 29.57 -7.16
CA PHE A 17 -32.47 28.94 -8.32
C PHE A 17 -31.90 29.43 -9.65
N LEU A 18 -31.64 30.74 -9.81
CA LEU A 18 -31.01 31.28 -11.02
C LEU A 18 -29.56 30.79 -11.21
N VAL A 19 -28.79 30.66 -10.12
CA VAL A 19 -27.42 30.11 -10.18
C VAL A 19 -27.40 28.60 -10.47
N ILE A 20 -28.42 27.85 -10.05
CA ILE A 20 -28.54 26.41 -10.34
C ILE A 20 -29.10 26.18 -11.75
N CYS A 21 -30.23 26.80 -12.09
CA CYS A 21 -30.92 26.64 -13.38
C CYS A 21 -30.25 27.40 -14.54
N GLY A 22 -29.40 28.39 -14.26
CA GLY A 22 -28.56 29.06 -15.28
C GLY A 22 -27.59 28.12 -16.01
N SER A 23 -27.48 26.87 -15.55
CA SER A 23 -26.75 25.78 -16.22
C SER A 23 -27.51 25.15 -17.40
N VAL A 24 -28.81 25.45 -17.60
CA VAL A 24 -29.69 24.73 -18.55
C VAL A 24 -30.67 25.66 -19.27
N LEU A 25 -30.25 26.27 -20.38
CA LEU A 25 -31.07 26.63 -21.55
C LEU A 25 -30.17 26.70 -22.80
N PRO A 26 -30.66 26.36 -24.00
CA PRO A 26 -29.86 26.36 -25.23
C PRO A 26 -29.77 27.75 -25.89
N GLU A 27 -28.71 27.99 -26.65
CA GLU A 27 -28.60 29.18 -27.51
C GLU A 27 -29.65 29.16 -28.63
N SER A 28 -30.29 30.31 -28.87
CA SER A 28 -31.10 30.59 -30.07
C SER A 28 -30.77 31.99 -30.60
N SER A 29 -31.15 32.28 -31.84
CA SER A 29 -30.33 33.10 -32.74
C SER A 29 -30.80 34.55 -32.98
N ASN A 30 -29.84 35.35 -33.48
CA ASN A 30 -29.97 36.66 -34.15
C ASN A 30 -30.34 37.89 -33.31
N GLY A 31 -29.72 39.03 -33.65
CA GLY A 31 -29.94 40.31 -32.98
C GLY A 31 -28.83 41.34 -33.24
N SER A 32 -28.60 41.74 -34.49
CA SER A 32 -27.62 42.76 -34.86
C SER A 32 -28.16 44.18 -34.64
N ALA A 33 -27.37 45.04 -33.98
CA ALA A 33 -27.55 46.49 -34.03
C ALA A 33 -26.19 47.19 -33.82
N ASP A 34 -25.83 48.09 -34.73
CA ASP A 34 -24.66 48.96 -34.58
C ASP A 34 -24.95 50.09 -33.58
N LEU A 35 -23.88 50.64 -32.98
CA LEU A 35 -23.71 52.09 -32.88
C LEU A 35 -22.24 52.45 -32.67
N ASN A 36 -21.89 53.69 -33.01
CA ASN A 36 -20.56 54.05 -33.54
C ASN A 36 -19.85 55.10 -32.68
N ASP A 37 -18.54 55.26 -32.91
CA ASP A 37 -17.70 56.42 -32.55
C ASP A 37 -17.50 56.71 -31.04
N SER A 38 -16.31 57.06 -30.54
CA SER A 38 -15.34 57.98 -31.15
C SER A 38 -13.97 57.96 -30.44
N ILE A 39 -12.90 58.19 -31.23
CA ILE A 39 -11.76 59.13 -31.00
C ILE A 39 -10.88 58.99 -29.73
N ASP A 40 -9.56 59.18 -29.75
CA ASP A 40 -8.47 59.08 -30.76
C ASP A 40 -7.11 59.28 -30.03
N ALA A 41 -5.96 59.02 -30.70
CA ALA A 41 -4.57 59.17 -30.24
C ALA A 41 -4.17 58.33 -29.00
N GLY A 42 -2.98 57.72 -28.88
CA GLY A 42 -1.65 58.01 -29.45
C GLY A 42 -0.65 58.06 -28.28
N SER A 43 0.63 57.70 -28.35
CA SER A 43 1.48 57.18 -29.43
C SER A 43 2.84 56.74 -28.82
N VAL A 44 3.57 55.77 -29.43
CA VAL A 44 5.06 55.70 -29.61
C VAL A 44 5.99 55.98 -28.38
N ALA A 45 7.09 55.24 -28.07
CA ALA A 45 7.64 53.92 -28.43
C ALA A 45 8.89 53.60 -27.52
N TYR A 46 9.57 52.49 -27.81
CA TYR A 46 10.90 52.03 -27.33
C TYR A 46 12.07 53.04 -27.61
N PRO A 47 13.36 52.88 -27.15
CA PRO A 47 14.06 51.61 -26.80
C PRO A 47 15.16 51.64 -25.68
N GLU A 48 15.90 50.51 -25.52
CA GLU A 48 17.37 50.30 -25.31
C GLU A 48 18.25 51.22 -24.41
N SER A 49 19.49 50.88 -23.99
CA SER A 49 20.21 49.61 -23.62
C SER A 49 21.62 49.95 -23.04
N THR A 50 22.38 48.96 -22.52
CA THR A 50 23.80 49.05 -22.00
C THR A 50 24.03 49.91 -20.72
N GLY A 51 25.13 49.79 -19.94
CA GLY A 51 26.19 48.75 -19.89
C GLY A 51 27.39 49.05 -18.94
N SER A 52 28.09 47.99 -18.50
CA SER A 52 29.51 47.88 -18.04
C SER A 52 30.12 48.62 -16.81
N ALA A 53 30.95 47.86 -16.06
CA ALA A 53 32.14 48.26 -15.24
C ALA A 53 31.89 49.12 -13.96
N GLU A 54 32.78 49.25 -12.95
CA GLU A 54 34.13 48.74 -12.60
C GLU A 54 34.29 48.87 -11.04
N SER A 55 35.07 48.15 -10.21
CA SER A 55 36.55 48.02 -10.14
C SER A 55 37.02 47.53 -8.73
N VAL A 56 38.29 47.05 -8.62
CA VAL A 56 39.28 47.24 -7.51
C VAL A 56 39.09 46.63 -6.07
N THR A 57 40.24 46.37 -5.43
CA THR A 57 40.50 45.77 -4.08
C THR A 57 41.49 46.69 -3.29
N PRO A 58 42.45 46.35 -2.37
CA PRO A 58 42.89 45.09 -1.69
C PRO A 58 43.09 45.23 -0.13
N GLY A 59 43.78 44.24 0.50
CA GLY A 59 44.42 44.36 1.85
C GLY A 59 43.75 43.53 2.96
N ARG A 60 44.29 42.45 3.59
CA ARG A 60 45.60 41.72 3.64
C ARG A 60 46.57 42.06 4.79
N SER A 61 46.50 41.31 5.90
CA SER A 61 47.60 40.83 6.80
C SER A 61 47.00 40.11 8.03
N GLY A 62 47.56 39.05 8.63
CA GLY A 62 48.68 38.16 8.26
C GLY A 62 49.37 37.50 9.48
N GLU A 63 49.70 36.20 9.37
CA GLU A 63 50.97 35.57 9.85
C GLU A 63 51.29 35.49 11.38
N ASN A 64 52.16 34.61 11.94
CA ASN A 64 52.95 33.46 11.41
C ASN A 64 53.41 32.46 12.53
N THR A 65 54.28 31.49 12.18
CA THR A 65 55.21 30.64 13.02
C THR A 65 54.72 29.30 13.62
N ALA A 66 55.63 28.41 14.07
CA ALA A 66 56.44 27.43 13.29
C ALA A 66 57.50 26.66 14.18
N ASP A 67 57.52 25.31 14.12
CA ASP A 67 58.69 24.37 14.22
C ASP A 67 59.68 24.37 15.45
N PRO A 68 60.62 23.39 15.63
CA PRO A 68 60.75 21.98 15.17
C PRO A 68 61.29 20.94 16.25
N GLU A 69 61.71 19.72 15.79
CA GLU A 69 62.65 18.72 16.41
C GLU A 69 62.19 17.84 17.62
N THR A 70 62.67 16.60 17.92
CA THR A 70 63.59 15.54 17.37
C THR A 70 63.33 14.19 18.14
N ALA A 71 63.93 13.00 17.92
CA ALA A 71 64.31 12.17 16.74
C ALA A 71 64.88 10.76 17.16
N GLY A 72 64.84 9.73 16.29
CA GLY A 72 65.58 8.42 16.43
C GLY A 72 64.72 7.12 16.52
N SER A 73 65.17 5.91 16.12
CA SER A 73 66.39 5.48 15.38
C SER A 73 66.33 4.00 14.87
N GLY A 74 67.00 3.66 13.75
CA GLY A 74 67.28 2.29 13.23
C GLY A 74 66.60 1.99 11.87
N LYS A 75 67.28 1.79 10.73
CA LYS A 75 68.25 0.74 10.27
C LYS A 75 67.61 -0.66 10.09
N ASP A 76 67.90 -1.43 9.03
CA ASP A 76 69.12 -1.49 8.20
C ASP A 76 68.94 -1.46 6.65
N THR A 77 70.00 -1.75 5.88
CA THR A 77 70.18 -1.40 4.45
C THR A 77 70.52 -2.57 3.51
N LYS A 78 70.53 -2.29 2.17
CA LYS A 78 71.17 -2.99 1.01
C LYS A 78 70.20 -3.60 -0.03
N SER A 79 70.51 -3.69 -1.34
CA SER A 79 71.55 -3.02 -2.19
C SER A 79 71.40 -3.44 -3.66
N TYR A 80 71.62 -2.53 -4.63
CA TYR A 80 72.23 -2.78 -5.98
C TYR A 80 71.53 -3.79 -6.92
N GLU A 81 71.63 -3.77 -8.26
CA GLU A 81 72.06 -2.76 -9.26
C GLU A 81 71.33 -3.08 -10.59
N SER A 82 71.47 -2.25 -11.63
CA SER A 82 70.88 -2.46 -12.96
C SER A 82 71.90 -2.99 -13.97
N GLU A 83 71.50 -3.93 -14.85
CA GLU A 83 72.20 -4.13 -16.13
C GLU A 83 71.23 -4.64 -17.23
N GLU A 84 71.70 -4.67 -18.48
CA GLU A 84 70.87 -4.41 -19.68
C GLU A 84 71.28 -5.28 -20.91
N PHE A 85 70.45 -5.21 -21.98
CA PHE A 85 70.74 -5.59 -23.38
C PHE A 85 70.75 -7.07 -23.86
N ALA A 86 70.50 -7.18 -25.19
CA ALA A 86 70.70 -8.29 -26.15
C ALA A 86 70.01 -9.65 -25.90
N VAL A 87 69.08 -10.22 -26.70
CA VAL A 87 68.63 -10.15 -28.13
C VAL A 87 69.29 -11.17 -29.09
N ASN A 88 68.44 -12.06 -29.66
CA ASN A 88 68.60 -12.89 -30.88
C ASN A 88 69.55 -14.13 -30.84
N PRO A 89 69.50 -15.06 -31.84
CA PRO A 89 68.61 -15.13 -33.03
C PRO A 89 67.91 -16.47 -33.40
N LYS A 90 66.74 -16.31 -34.05
CA LYS A 90 66.22 -17.01 -35.26
C LYS A 90 66.18 -18.55 -35.42
N ALA A 91 64.97 -19.02 -35.70
CA ALA A 91 64.53 -19.43 -37.05
C ALA A 91 63.09 -18.88 -37.30
N GLY A 92 62.50 -18.80 -38.50
CA GLY A 92 62.98 -19.00 -39.89
C GLY A 92 61.86 -19.58 -40.79
N GLY A 93 61.45 -19.00 -41.92
CA GLY A 93 61.85 -17.71 -42.54
C GLY A 93 60.99 -17.36 -43.79
N SER A 94 61.43 -16.33 -44.56
CA SER A 94 61.01 -15.91 -45.94
C SER A 94 59.51 -15.60 -46.21
N ALA A 95 59.09 -14.37 -46.55
CA ALA A 95 59.31 -13.58 -47.80
C ALA A 95 58.29 -13.95 -48.94
N GLU A 96 57.90 -13.11 -49.90
CA GLU A 96 58.31 -11.73 -50.27
C GLU A 96 57.13 -10.88 -50.84
N SER A 97 57.35 -9.94 -51.77
CA SER A 97 56.43 -8.82 -52.10
C SER A 97 56.11 -8.60 -53.61
N LEU A 98 55.29 -7.58 -53.91
CA LEU A 98 55.13 -6.82 -55.17
C LEU A 98 54.07 -7.20 -56.26
N ASN A 99 53.00 -6.39 -56.30
CA ASN A 99 52.55 -5.52 -57.42
C ASN A 99 51.92 -6.04 -58.75
N LYS A 100 51.06 -5.16 -59.31
CA LYS A 100 50.44 -5.05 -60.67
C LYS A 100 49.01 -5.59 -60.93
N TYR A 101 48.18 -4.67 -61.45
CA TYR A 101 46.96 -4.85 -62.27
C TYR A 101 47.35 -4.79 -63.78
N PRO A 102 46.54 -5.20 -64.81
CA PRO A 102 45.07 -5.03 -64.92
C PRO A 102 44.24 -6.09 -65.70
N ALA A 103 42.91 -5.86 -65.80
CA ALA A 103 41.93 -6.35 -66.80
C ALA A 103 41.71 -7.88 -66.99
N GLY A 104 40.57 -8.37 -67.50
CA GLY A 104 39.30 -7.73 -67.91
C GLY A 104 38.30 -8.75 -68.51
N GLN A 105 37.17 -8.24 -69.05
CA GLN A 105 36.01 -8.96 -69.65
C GLN A 105 35.03 -9.68 -68.69
N ASN A 106 33.70 -9.75 -68.93
CA ASN A 106 32.66 -8.91 -69.60
C ASN A 106 31.27 -9.59 -69.32
N GLU A 107 30.05 -9.07 -69.54
CA GLU A 107 29.45 -7.80 -70.00
C GLU A 107 28.02 -7.74 -69.35
N SER A 108 27.48 -6.63 -68.81
CA SER A 108 26.91 -5.42 -69.42
C SER A 108 25.57 -5.58 -70.17
N THR A 109 24.51 -4.89 -69.69
CA THR A 109 23.47 -4.20 -70.50
C THR A 109 22.59 -3.25 -69.66
N LYS A 110 21.80 -2.40 -70.34
CA LYS A 110 20.92 -1.32 -69.81
C LYS A 110 19.43 -1.76 -69.83
N PRO A 111 18.42 -1.01 -69.30
CA PRO A 111 18.21 0.46 -69.32
C PRO A 111 17.96 1.04 -67.89
N THR A 112 17.47 2.28 -67.61
CA THR A 112 16.86 3.33 -68.45
C THR A 112 17.33 4.76 -68.08
N SER A 113 16.56 5.50 -67.25
CA SER A 113 16.62 6.95 -66.99
C SER A 113 15.95 7.27 -65.63
N GLY A 114 16.22 8.39 -64.96
CA GLY A 114 17.11 9.50 -65.33
C GLY A 114 17.17 10.61 -64.26
N THR A 115 17.95 11.64 -64.53
CA THR A 115 18.23 12.80 -63.67
C THR A 115 17.31 13.99 -63.91
N THR A 116 17.00 14.76 -62.85
CA THR A 116 16.88 16.23 -62.93
C THR A 116 17.16 16.90 -61.58
N HIS A 117 18.12 17.82 -61.59
CA HIS A 117 18.23 18.98 -60.68
C HIS A 117 17.43 20.17 -61.30
N PRO A 118 17.30 21.33 -60.65
CA PRO A 118 17.14 21.61 -59.22
C PRO A 118 15.87 22.49 -59.02
N GLU A 119 16.04 23.73 -58.53
CA GLU A 119 15.05 24.82 -58.38
C GLU A 119 13.92 24.61 -57.33
N GLY A 120 13.52 25.61 -56.53
CA GLY A 120 14.13 26.93 -56.30
C GLY A 120 13.26 28.14 -56.65
N SER A 121 11.95 28.11 -56.44
CA SER A 121 11.09 29.29 -56.58
C SER A 121 10.22 29.56 -55.35
N THR A 122 10.45 30.72 -54.73
CA THR A 122 9.53 31.33 -53.76
C THR A 122 8.31 31.91 -54.47
N SER A 123 7.11 31.73 -53.91
CA SER A 123 6.08 32.78 -53.99
C SER A 123 5.11 32.69 -52.81
N ASN A 124 4.70 33.86 -52.30
CA ASN A 124 3.65 33.96 -51.30
C ASN A 124 2.28 33.94 -51.99
N SER A 125 1.29 33.31 -51.37
CA SER A 125 -0.02 33.95 -51.23
C SER A 125 -0.65 33.63 -49.87
N ARG A 126 -0.94 34.67 -49.10
CA ARG A 126 -1.95 34.57 -48.05
C ARG A 126 -3.31 34.49 -48.74
N GLN A 127 -4.16 33.58 -48.30
CA GLN A 127 -5.50 34.03 -47.91
C GLN A 127 -6.04 33.20 -46.75
N THR A 128 -6.56 33.92 -45.76
CA THR A 128 -7.04 33.36 -44.49
C THR A 128 -8.56 33.23 -44.50
N THR A 129 -9.06 32.01 -44.39
CA THR A 129 -10.44 31.75 -43.95
C THR A 129 -10.42 31.16 -42.54
N LYS A 130 -10.51 32.03 -41.53
CA LYS A 130 -10.69 31.61 -40.13
C LYS A 130 -12.08 31.02 -39.94
N SER A 131 -12.22 29.71 -40.03
CA SER A 131 -13.31 29.03 -39.32
C SER A 131 -12.91 28.84 -37.86
N ARG A 132 -13.62 29.50 -36.93
CA ARG A 132 -13.51 29.24 -35.49
C ARG A 132 -14.41 28.04 -35.16
N ASN A 133 -13.82 26.87 -34.97
CA ASN A 133 -14.48 25.81 -34.20
C ASN A 133 -13.83 25.73 -32.80
N ASN A 134 -14.62 26.03 -31.77
CA ASN A 134 -14.24 25.86 -30.38
C ASN A 134 -14.34 24.38 -30.00
N GLY A 135 -13.38 23.57 -30.45
CA GLY A 135 -13.29 22.15 -30.07
C GLY A 135 -12.88 21.98 -28.60
N ALA A 136 -13.52 21.04 -27.91
CA ALA A 136 -13.10 20.56 -26.59
C ALA A 136 -11.65 20.02 -26.64
N PRO A 137 -10.90 20.02 -25.52
CA PRO A 137 -9.51 19.55 -25.49
C PRO A 137 -9.42 18.09 -25.95
N GLY A 138 -8.77 17.88 -27.11
CA GLY A 138 -8.78 16.60 -27.81
C GLY A 138 -8.22 15.43 -27.00
N GLY A 139 -8.73 14.23 -27.31
CA GLY A 139 -8.45 13.00 -26.57
C GLY A 139 -6.97 12.79 -26.24
N THR A 140 -6.68 12.67 -24.94
CA THR A 140 -5.33 12.52 -24.42
C THR A 140 -4.66 11.27 -24.99
N LYS A 141 -3.51 11.43 -25.66
CA LYS A 141 -2.64 10.30 -26.02
C LYS A 141 -2.18 9.60 -24.74
N GLY A 142 -2.77 8.44 -24.46
CA GLY A 142 -2.41 7.59 -23.33
C GLY A 142 -1.00 7.03 -23.44
N ILE A 143 -0.54 6.36 -22.38
CA ILE A 143 0.73 5.61 -22.41
C ILE A 143 0.55 4.41 -23.38
N PRO A 144 1.40 4.24 -24.40
CA PRO A 144 1.26 3.14 -25.36
C PRO A 144 1.17 1.77 -24.70
N GLY A 145 0.16 0.98 -25.07
CA GLY A 145 -0.13 -0.35 -24.50
C GLY A 145 -0.99 -0.35 -23.23
N ILE A 146 -1.42 0.82 -22.74
CA ILE A 146 -2.33 0.96 -21.60
C ILE A 146 -3.68 1.48 -22.09
N ASP A 147 -4.50 0.54 -22.58
CA ASP A 147 -5.88 0.79 -22.99
C ASP A 147 -6.79 1.01 -21.77
N GLY A 148 -7.76 1.91 -21.91
CA GLY A 148 -8.90 2.02 -21.00
C GLY A 148 -9.75 0.75 -20.94
N GLY A 149 -10.77 0.78 -20.08
CA GLY A 149 -11.75 -0.28 -19.95
C GLY A 149 -12.34 -0.41 -18.56
N ILE A 150 -13.53 -1.01 -18.51
CA ILE A 150 -14.24 -1.35 -17.28
C ILE A 150 -14.31 -2.88 -17.14
N VAL A 151 -13.89 -3.40 -16.00
CA VAL A 151 -13.85 -4.83 -15.68
C VAL A 151 -15.06 -5.22 -14.87
N PHE A 152 -15.82 -6.18 -15.39
CA PHE A 152 -17.01 -6.74 -14.75
C PHE A 152 -16.64 -7.97 -13.91
N ALA A 153 -17.11 -8.00 -12.67
CA ALA A 153 -17.21 -9.17 -11.81
C ALA A 153 -18.55 -9.89 -12.07
N GLY A 154 -18.49 -11.22 -12.15
CA GLY A 154 -19.67 -12.07 -12.34
C GLY A 154 -19.90 -12.99 -11.15
N TYR A 155 -21.08 -13.59 -11.09
CA TYR A 155 -21.54 -14.35 -9.93
C TYR A 155 -20.97 -15.79 -9.97
N LEU A 156 -19.79 -16.00 -9.39
CA LEU A 156 -19.20 -17.31 -9.12
C LEU A 156 -18.55 -17.32 -7.73
N PRO A 157 -18.57 -18.47 -7.01
CA PRO A 157 -17.77 -18.64 -5.81
C PRO A 157 -16.28 -18.74 -6.19
N VAL A 158 -15.59 -17.60 -6.19
CA VAL A 158 -14.12 -17.56 -6.27
C VAL A 158 -13.55 -18.23 -5.01
N SER A 159 -12.51 -19.04 -5.21
CA SER A 159 -11.66 -19.73 -4.22
C SER A 159 -10.95 -18.76 -3.25
N GLU A 160 -11.74 -18.09 -2.40
CA GLU A 160 -11.38 -17.03 -1.42
C GLU A 160 -10.48 -15.90 -1.98
N GLY A 161 -10.44 -15.77 -3.30
CA GLY A 161 -9.31 -15.20 -4.05
C GLY A 161 -9.44 -13.78 -4.61
N GLU A 162 -10.42 -12.96 -4.19
CA GLU A 162 -10.46 -11.52 -4.57
C GLU A 162 -10.50 -10.55 -3.36
N GLN A 163 -10.11 -10.99 -2.16
CA GLN A 163 -10.04 -10.13 -0.95
C GLN A 163 -8.87 -9.12 -0.98
N SER A 164 -9.01 -8.05 -1.78
CA SER A 164 -8.15 -6.86 -1.75
C SER A 164 -8.78 -5.73 -0.94
N GLN A 165 -8.20 -5.37 0.22
CA GLN A 165 -8.59 -4.14 0.92
C GLN A 165 -8.14 -2.90 0.12
N ASN A 166 -9.07 -2.24 -0.56
CA ASN A 166 -9.10 -0.78 -0.78
C ASN A 166 -10.41 -0.31 -1.44
N ARG A 167 -11.14 -1.22 -2.12
CA ARG A 167 -12.59 -1.13 -2.34
C ARG A 167 -13.18 -2.54 -2.15
N LYS A 168 -14.07 -2.71 -1.16
CA LYS A 168 -14.71 -3.99 -0.87
C LYS A 168 -15.78 -4.30 -1.91
N LEU A 169 -15.43 -5.04 -2.96
CA LEU A 169 -16.42 -5.83 -3.69
C LEU A 169 -16.69 -7.08 -2.84
N SER A 170 -17.92 -7.23 -2.34
CA SER A 170 -18.27 -8.45 -1.59
C SER A 170 -18.37 -9.63 -2.56
N PRO A 171 -18.13 -10.89 -2.14
CA PRO A 171 -18.26 -12.09 -2.98
C PRO A 171 -19.70 -12.41 -3.46
N LYS A 172 -20.62 -11.45 -3.39
CA LYS A 172 -22.06 -11.59 -3.67
C LYS A 172 -22.65 -10.45 -4.51
N VAL A 173 -21.84 -9.64 -5.20
CA VAL A 173 -22.36 -8.57 -6.07
C VAL A 173 -21.67 -8.55 -7.43
N ALA A 174 -22.50 -8.69 -8.46
CA ALA A 174 -22.10 -8.58 -9.84
C ALA A 174 -22.05 -7.11 -10.29
N THR A 175 -21.26 -6.83 -11.34
CA THR A 175 -21.08 -5.47 -11.85
C THR A 175 -22.30 -5.00 -12.67
N THR A 176 -22.68 -3.75 -12.47
CA THR A 176 -23.65 -3.01 -13.29
C THR A 176 -22.95 -1.80 -13.92
N LEU A 177 -23.18 -1.57 -15.20
CA LEU A 177 -22.91 -0.27 -15.84
C LEU A 177 -24.23 0.22 -16.44
N HIS A 178 -24.81 1.27 -15.86
CA HIS A 178 -26.08 1.86 -16.27
C HIS A 178 -25.78 3.15 -17.04
N LEU A 179 -25.98 3.15 -18.36
CA LEU A 179 -25.62 4.30 -19.21
C LEU A 179 -26.57 5.49 -18.99
N THR A 180 -27.82 5.18 -18.74
CA THR A 180 -28.96 6.08 -18.65
C THR A 180 -29.34 6.39 -17.20
N TYR A 181 -28.34 6.37 -16.30
CA TYR A 181 -28.52 6.54 -14.86
C TYR A 181 -29.14 7.89 -14.48
N GLU A 182 -28.72 8.98 -15.12
CA GLU A 182 -29.29 10.31 -14.88
C GLU A 182 -30.63 10.51 -15.59
N LYS A 183 -30.77 9.95 -16.80
CA LYS A 183 -31.95 10.07 -17.66
C LYS A 183 -31.98 8.92 -18.69
N PRO A 184 -33.16 8.33 -18.97
CA PRO A 184 -33.40 7.54 -20.18
C PRO A 184 -33.10 8.30 -21.47
N VAL A 185 -32.79 7.57 -22.54
CA VAL A 185 -32.39 8.13 -23.85
C VAL A 185 -33.40 7.76 -24.93
N ASN A 186 -33.84 8.74 -25.71
CA ASN A 186 -34.50 8.44 -26.98
C ASN A 186 -33.46 7.95 -27.98
N LEU A 187 -33.70 6.78 -28.60
CA LEU A 187 -32.79 6.17 -29.57
C LEU A 187 -33.25 6.38 -31.02
N GLU A 188 -34.47 6.90 -31.24
CA GLU A 188 -35.08 7.11 -32.56
C GLU A 188 -35.19 5.82 -33.40
N ASP A 189 -35.75 5.91 -34.61
CA ASP A 189 -36.12 4.74 -35.43
C ASP A 189 -34.93 3.86 -35.86
N GLU A 190 -33.72 4.43 -35.99
CA GLU A 190 -32.50 3.70 -36.40
C GLU A 190 -31.32 4.04 -35.47
N TYR A 191 -30.78 3.03 -34.79
CA TYR A 191 -29.64 3.19 -33.88
C TYR A 191 -28.67 2.01 -33.89
N SER A 192 -27.49 2.22 -33.32
CA SER A 192 -26.56 1.13 -33.04
C SER A 192 -25.67 1.37 -31.83
N ILE A 193 -25.38 0.30 -31.09
CA ILE A 193 -24.52 0.27 -29.91
C ILE A 193 -23.34 -0.65 -30.24
N SER A 194 -22.12 -0.10 -30.27
CA SER A 194 -20.90 -0.88 -30.56
C SER A 194 -19.84 -0.75 -29.47
N PHE A 195 -19.13 -1.83 -29.18
CA PHE A 195 -18.18 -1.94 -28.07
C PHE A 195 -17.18 -3.08 -28.31
N THR A 196 -15.99 -2.97 -27.72
CA THR A 196 -15.03 -4.07 -27.68
C THR A 196 -15.11 -4.77 -26.32
N LEU A 197 -15.36 -6.09 -26.30
CA LEU A 197 -15.33 -6.89 -25.09
C LEU A 197 -14.26 -8.00 -25.12
N SER A 198 -13.91 -8.51 -23.94
CA SER A 198 -13.07 -9.70 -23.75
C SER A 198 -13.51 -10.43 -22.48
N PHE A 199 -13.91 -11.70 -22.60
CA PHE A 199 -14.33 -12.53 -21.44
C PHE A 199 -13.14 -13.01 -20.60
N ARG A 200 -13.36 -13.23 -19.30
CA ARG A 200 -12.35 -13.72 -18.34
C ARG A 200 -12.52 -15.20 -18.00
N ASN A 201 -13.72 -15.75 -18.17
CA ASN A 201 -14.05 -17.17 -18.00
C ASN A 201 -14.96 -17.59 -19.16
N GLY A 202 -14.86 -18.85 -19.60
CA GLY A 202 -15.80 -19.45 -20.54
C GLY A 202 -17.03 -20.06 -19.89
N LEU A 203 -16.92 -20.60 -18.67
CA LEU A 203 -17.91 -21.51 -18.07
C LEU A 203 -19.09 -20.82 -17.36
N SER A 204 -18.99 -19.51 -17.12
CA SER A 204 -20.06 -18.70 -16.50
C SER A 204 -21.03 -18.17 -17.56
N SER A 205 -22.34 -18.41 -17.40
CA SER A 205 -23.37 -17.79 -18.24
C SER A 205 -23.90 -16.49 -17.61
N GLY A 206 -24.22 -15.47 -18.42
CA GLY A 206 -24.79 -14.21 -17.92
C GLY A 206 -24.94 -13.09 -18.94
N ASN A 207 -25.58 -11.99 -18.50
CA ASN A 207 -25.85 -10.83 -19.35
C ASN A 207 -24.56 -10.09 -19.78
N ILE A 208 -24.53 -9.64 -21.04
CA ILE A 208 -23.55 -8.69 -21.58
C ILE A 208 -24.19 -7.29 -21.59
N LEU A 209 -25.26 -7.14 -22.37
CA LEU A 209 -26.01 -5.91 -22.61
C LEU A 209 -27.49 -6.21 -22.41
N HIS A 210 -28.21 -5.27 -21.82
CA HIS A 210 -29.64 -5.26 -21.66
C HIS A 210 -30.18 -3.86 -22.01
N LEU A 211 -31.23 -3.81 -22.83
CA LEU A 211 -31.93 -2.60 -23.25
C LEU A 211 -33.43 -2.84 -23.08
N GLU A 212 -34.13 -1.91 -22.43
CA GLU A 212 -35.60 -1.93 -22.31
C GLU A 212 -36.23 -0.55 -22.50
N ASN A 213 -37.44 -0.53 -23.02
CA ASN A 213 -38.35 0.61 -23.04
C ASN A 213 -39.80 0.13 -22.84
N ALA A 214 -40.80 0.99 -23.01
CA ALA A 214 -42.20 0.61 -22.79
C ALA A 214 -42.77 -0.35 -23.86
N LYS A 215 -42.05 -0.55 -24.96
CA LYS A 215 -42.48 -1.26 -26.16
C LYS A 215 -41.80 -2.62 -26.33
N TYR A 216 -40.50 -2.70 -26.05
CA TYR A 216 -39.70 -3.91 -26.23
C TYR A 216 -38.48 -4.00 -25.30
N LYS A 217 -37.86 -5.18 -25.30
CA LYS A 217 -36.65 -5.54 -24.55
C LYS A 217 -35.69 -6.33 -25.42
N ILE A 218 -34.42 -5.95 -25.43
CA ILE A 218 -33.32 -6.67 -26.08
C ILE A 218 -32.31 -7.09 -25.01
N ASP A 219 -32.02 -8.39 -24.91
CA ASP A 219 -30.92 -8.92 -24.10
C ASP A 219 -29.86 -9.55 -25.00
N LEU A 220 -28.60 -9.18 -24.79
CA LEU A 220 -27.44 -9.89 -25.34
C LEU A 220 -26.78 -10.67 -24.21
N ARG A 221 -26.75 -12.00 -24.30
CA ARG A 221 -26.27 -12.88 -23.23
C ARG A 221 -25.10 -13.73 -23.70
N PHE A 222 -24.14 -13.94 -22.81
CA PHE A 222 -23.07 -14.92 -22.96
C PHE A 222 -23.50 -16.22 -22.27
N ILE A 223 -23.32 -17.35 -22.95
CA ILE A 223 -23.71 -18.68 -22.48
C ILE A 223 -22.49 -19.60 -22.55
N GLY A 224 -22.06 -20.04 -21.36
CA GLY A 224 -21.04 -21.07 -21.17
C GLY A 224 -21.69 -22.40 -20.81
N THR A 225 -21.53 -23.41 -21.67
CA THR A 225 -21.93 -24.80 -21.39
C THR A 225 -20.71 -25.61 -20.93
N HIS A 226 -20.84 -26.35 -19.83
CA HIS A 226 -19.89 -27.41 -19.51
C HIS A 226 -20.02 -28.54 -20.55
N GLY A 227 -18.91 -28.91 -21.20
CA GLY A 227 -18.85 -30.01 -22.18
C GLY A 227 -18.89 -29.58 -23.65
N ASP A 228 -19.25 -28.34 -23.97
CA ASP A 228 -19.06 -27.75 -25.32
C ASP A 228 -17.57 -27.43 -25.58
N ASP A 229 -17.17 -27.28 -26.85
CA ASP A 229 -15.87 -26.70 -27.24
C ASP A 229 -15.87 -25.16 -27.29
N SER A 230 -17.06 -24.55 -27.24
CA SER A 230 -17.26 -23.11 -27.44
C SER A 230 -18.42 -22.56 -26.61
N ALA A 231 -18.22 -21.38 -26.02
CA ALA A 231 -19.32 -20.54 -25.53
C ALA A 231 -20.13 -19.95 -26.70
N LYS A 232 -21.31 -19.40 -26.40
CA LYS A 232 -22.19 -18.72 -27.37
C LYS A 232 -22.52 -17.31 -26.87
N ILE A 233 -22.56 -16.33 -27.77
CA ILE A 233 -23.30 -15.08 -27.56
C ILE A 233 -24.64 -15.21 -28.26
N GLN A 234 -25.74 -14.97 -27.56
CA GLN A 234 -27.11 -15.06 -28.08
C GLN A 234 -27.89 -13.79 -27.82
N LEU A 235 -28.77 -13.43 -28.76
CA LEU A 235 -29.65 -12.26 -28.67
C LEU A 235 -31.11 -12.72 -28.43
N PHE A 236 -31.77 -12.08 -27.47
CA PHE A 236 -33.16 -12.32 -27.12
C PHE A 236 -33.98 -11.04 -27.33
N PHE A 237 -35.18 -11.17 -27.88
CA PHE A 237 -36.14 -10.09 -28.07
C PHE A 237 -37.44 -10.41 -27.33
N ASN A 238 -37.87 -9.50 -26.44
CA ASN A 238 -39.00 -9.69 -25.53
C ASN A 238 -38.96 -11.03 -24.78
N GLY A 239 -37.75 -11.43 -24.34
CA GLY A 239 -37.48 -12.70 -23.64
C GLY A 239 -37.37 -13.94 -24.54
N ASN A 240 -37.79 -13.87 -25.81
CA ASN A 240 -37.68 -14.97 -26.75
C ASN A 240 -36.31 -14.99 -27.42
N TRP A 241 -35.74 -16.18 -27.65
CA TRP A 241 -34.49 -16.32 -28.40
C TRP A 241 -34.72 -15.93 -29.87
N THR A 242 -33.90 -15.00 -30.39
CA THR A 242 -33.78 -14.77 -31.84
C THR A 242 -32.74 -15.73 -32.40
N HIS A 243 -32.82 -16.11 -33.67
CA HIS A 243 -31.92 -17.12 -34.25
C HIS A 243 -30.45 -16.65 -34.42
N ILE A 244 -30.14 -15.46 -33.90
CA ILE A 244 -28.81 -14.87 -33.76
C ILE A 244 -28.04 -15.56 -32.62
N SER A 245 -27.07 -16.41 -33.00
CA SER A 245 -26.13 -17.05 -32.06
C SER A 245 -24.71 -17.10 -32.66
N GLY A 246 -23.74 -16.44 -32.02
CA GLY A 246 -22.33 -16.45 -32.42
C GLY A 246 -21.46 -17.29 -31.47
N SER A 247 -20.74 -18.28 -31.99
CA SER A 247 -19.91 -19.19 -31.17
C SER A 247 -18.46 -18.70 -30.99
N ILE A 248 -17.92 -18.88 -29.79
CA ILE A 248 -16.55 -18.47 -29.41
C ILE A 248 -15.83 -19.69 -28.80
N PRO A 249 -14.84 -20.29 -29.48
CA PRO A 249 -14.04 -21.38 -28.94
C PRO A 249 -13.42 -21.03 -27.59
N TYR A 250 -13.52 -21.93 -26.60
CA TYR A 250 -13.01 -21.66 -25.25
C TYR A 250 -11.51 -21.33 -25.27
N ASN A 251 -10.73 -21.99 -26.14
CA ASN A 251 -9.30 -21.74 -26.32
C ASN A 251 -8.94 -20.32 -26.82
N LYS A 252 -9.91 -19.51 -27.29
CA LYS A 252 -9.74 -18.07 -27.56
C LYS A 252 -10.04 -17.22 -26.32
N ILE A 253 -11.07 -17.57 -25.55
CA ILE A 253 -11.50 -16.83 -24.35
C ILE A 253 -10.36 -16.74 -23.33
N HIS A 254 -9.72 -17.87 -23.03
CA HIS A 254 -8.59 -17.93 -22.10
C HIS A 254 -7.33 -17.15 -22.57
N LYS A 255 -7.31 -16.66 -23.81
CA LYS A 255 -6.24 -15.78 -24.35
C LYS A 255 -6.60 -14.29 -24.29
N GLY A 256 -7.74 -13.93 -23.68
CA GLY A 256 -8.23 -12.55 -23.65
C GLY A 256 -8.64 -12.02 -25.03
N TYR A 257 -9.11 -12.91 -25.92
CA TYR A 257 -9.54 -12.58 -27.28
C TYR A 257 -10.53 -11.42 -27.28
N ARG A 258 -10.24 -10.39 -28.09
CA ARG A 258 -11.09 -9.21 -28.24
C ARG A 258 -12.19 -9.47 -29.28
N ILE A 259 -13.41 -9.09 -28.92
CA ILE A 259 -14.58 -9.15 -29.77
C ILE A 259 -15.11 -7.72 -29.90
N ALA A 260 -14.93 -7.13 -31.07
CA ALA A 260 -15.70 -5.96 -31.49
C ALA A 260 -17.12 -6.44 -31.76
N ALA A 261 -18.07 -5.93 -31.00
CA ALA A 261 -19.49 -6.20 -31.15
C ALA A 261 -20.20 -4.94 -31.63
N LYS A 262 -21.18 -5.09 -32.50
CA LYS A 262 -22.13 -4.03 -32.87
C LYS A 262 -23.54 -4.60 -32.96
N LEU A 263 -24.41 -4.11 -32.10
CA LEU A 263 -25.86 -4.25 -32.22
C LEU A 263 -26.36 -3.06 -33.05
N ALA A 264 -27.11 -3.30 -34.11
CA ALA A 264 -27.80 -2.27 -34.89
C ALA A 264 -29.29 -2.63 -35.01
N VAL A 265 -30.15 -1.63 -34.87
CA VAL A 265 -31.61 -1.78 -34.77
C VAL A 265 -32.27 -0.74 -35.67
N ASP A 266 -33.31 -1.17 -36.36
CA ASP A 266 -34.13 -0.38 -37.27
C ASP A 266 -35.60 -0.74 -36.97
N GLU A 267 -36.21 0.05 -36.10
CA GLU A 267 -37.53 -0.23 -35.51
C GLU A 267 -38.64 -0.15 -36.55
N ALA A 268 -38.48 0.75 -37.53
CA ALA A 268 -39.41 0.99 -38.62
C ALA A 268 -39.45 -0.18 -39.62
N LYS A 269 -38.30 -0.78 -39.96
CA LYS A 269 -38.22 -1.95 -40.85
C LYS A 269 -38.30 -3.28 -40.08
N GLY A 270 -38.26 -3.24 -38.75
CA GLY A 270 -38.31 -4.39 -37.86
C GLY A 270 -37.04 -5.24 -37.89
N LEU A 271 -35.87 -4.64 -38.06
CA LEU A 271 -34.60 -5.35 -38.22
C LEU A 271 -33.73 -5.24 -36.97
N ILE A 272 -33.12 -6.36 -36.57
CA ILE A 272 -32.10 -6.41 -35.51
C ILE A 272 -30.88 -7.14 -36.06
N THR A 273 -29.74 -6.44 -36.14
CA THR A 273 -28.48 -6.97 -36.65
C THR A 273 -27.43 -7.03 -35.54
N LEU A 274 -26.79 -8.18 -35.39
CA LEU A 274 -25.63 -8.36 -34.52
C LEU A 274 -24.40 -8.71 -35.34
N ASN A 275 -23.36 -7.88 -35.22
CA ASN A 275 -22.00 -8.16 -35.65
C ASN A 275 -21.11 -8.52 -34.44
N LEU A 276 -20.22 -9.51 -34.63
CA LEU A 276 -19.23 -10.00 -33.66
C LEU A 276 -17.94 -10.36 -34.43
N ASN A 277 -17.01 -9.40 -34.58
CA ASN A 277 -15.89 -9.47 -35.53
C ASN A 277 -16.39 -9.86 -36.94
N ASP A 278 -15.99 -11.03 -37.44
CA ASP A 278 -16.28 -11.54 -38.79
C ASP A 278 -17.68 -12.15 -38.91
N PHE A 279 -18.36 -12.42 -37.79
CA PHE A 279 -19.73 -12.94 -37.76
C PHE A 279 -20.73 -11.79 -37.84
N THR A 280 -21.70 -11.87 -38.75
CA THR A 280 -22.85 -10.95 -38.81
C THR A 280 -24.14 -11.72 -39.08
N ARG A 281 -25.21 -11.43 -38.33
CA ARG A 281 -26.56 -11.95 -38.55
C ARG A 281 -27.60 -10.88 -38.32
N THR A 282 -28.69 -10.94 -39.10
CA THR A 282 -29.86 -10.07 -38.98
C THR A 282 -31.11 -10.92 -38.81
N GLU A 283 -31.90 -10.63 -37.79
CA GLU A 283 -33.26 -11.16 -37.62
C GLU A 283 -34.25 -10.10 -38.17
N LYS A 284 -35.34 -10.56 -38.79
CA LYS A 284 -36.45 -9.70 -39.20
C LYS A 284 -37.71 -10.04 -38.43
N LEU A 285 -38.27 -9.03 -37.78
CA LEU A 285 -39.49 -9.06 -36.97
C LEU A 285 -40.58 -8.21 -37.65
N ALA A 286 -41.75 -8.12 -37.02
CA ALA A 286 -42.70 -7.05 -37.33
C ALA A 286 -42.16 -5.70 -36.80
N PRO A 287 -42.46 -4.54 -37.44
CA PRO A 287 -42.03 -3.23 -36.94
C PRO A 287 -42.42 -2.99 -35.48
N PHE A 288 -41.50 -2.45 -34.69
CA PHE A 288 -41.61 -2.37 -33.23
C PHE A 288 -41.34 -0.97 -32.65
N LEU A 289 -41.55 0.08 -33.47
CA LEU A 289 -41.47 1.51 -33.13
C LEU A 289 -41.89 1.84 -31.69
N ALA A 290 -40.97 2.48 -30.96
CA ALA A 290 -41.11 2.98 -29.61
C ALA A 290 -41.10 4.52 -29.58
N ASP A 291 -42.15 5.10 -28.99
CA ASP A 291 -42.26 6.51 -28.62
C ASP A 291 -41.69 6.81 -27.21
N SER A 292 -41.32 5.76 -26.48
CA SER A 292 -40.78 5.83 -25.12
C SER A 292 -39.26 5.79 -25.08
N PRO A 293 -38.58 6.65 -24.30
CA PRO A 293 -37.14 6.54 -24.03
C PRO A 293 -36.71 5.16 -23.52
N SER A 294 -35.51 4.74 -23.93
CA SER A 294 -34.89 3.48 -23.56
C SER A 294 -33.90 3.62 -22.40
N ASP A 295 -33.77 2.54 -21.64
CA ASP A 295 -32.85 2.40 -20.50
C ASP A 295 -31.85 1.27 -20.79
N ILE A 296 -30.55 1.53 -20.61
CA ILE A 296 -29.46 0.70 -21.15
C ILE A 296 -28.48 0.30 -20.04
N PHE A 297 -28.26 -1.01 -19.90
CA PHE A 297 -27.39 -1.62 -18.90
C PHE A 297 -26.38 -2.57 -19.55
N PHE A 298 -25.16 -2.61 -19.02
CA PHE A 298 -24.26 -3.75 -19.19
C PHE A 298 -24.13 -4.52 -17.86
N GLY A 299 -24.02 -5.84 -17.95
CA GLY A 299 -23.99 -6.73 -16.79
C GLY A 299 -25.34 -6.85 -16.08
N THR A 300 -25.34 -6.64 -14.77
CA THR A 300 -26.50 -6.86 -13.90
C THR A 300 -27.51 -5.71 -13.92
N ILE A 301 -28.80 -6.06 -13.92
CA ILE A 301 -29.93 -5.14 -13.78
C ILE A 301 -30.25 -5.00 -12.27
N PRO A 302 -30.40 -3.79 -11.71
CA PRO A 302 -30.71 -3.62 -10.27
C PRO A 302 -32.07 -4.22 -9.86
N GLU A 303 -32.14 -4.85 -8.69
CA GLU A 303 -33.36 -5.48 -8.15
C GLU A 303 -34.54 -4.51 -7.99
N GLU A 304 -34.26 -3.23 -7.70
CA GLU A 304 -35.26 -2.14 -7.64
C GLU A 304 -36.06 -1.95 -8.94
N LYS A 305 -35.54 -2.42 -10.08
CA LYS A 305 -36.27 -2.47 -11.35
C LYS A 305 -37.06 -3.77 -11.54
N LEU A 306 -36.53 -4.93 -11.13
CA LEU A 306 -37.27 -6.20 -11.26
C LEU A 306 -38.61 -6.18 -10.50
N HIS A 307 -38.69 -5.48 -9.38
CA HIS A 307 -39.95 -5.34 -8.63
C HIS A 307 -40.99 -4.42 -9.28
N LYS A 308 -40.64 -3.63 -10.31
CA LYS A 308 -41.57 -2.68 -10.97
C LYS A 308 -42.28 -3.24 -12.21
N SER A 309 -41.87 -4.39 -12.77
CA SER A 309 -42.55 -4.98 -13.94
C SER A 309 -43.77 -5.84 -13.59
N ASN A 310 -43.96 -6.21 -12.32
CA ASN A 310 -44.92 -7.24 -11.91
C ASN A 310 -46.15 -6.66 -11.19
N THR A 311 -46.95 -5.84 -11.89
CA THR A 311 -48.23 -5.31 -11.39
C THR A 311 -49.44 -5.71 -12.26
N VAL A 312 -49.53 -6.98 -12.66
CA VAL A 312 -50.76 -7.58 -13.20
C VAL A 312 -50.98 -8.97 -12.59
N SER A 313 -52.19 -9.20 -12.07
CA SER A 313 -52.73 -10.47 -11.59
C SER A 313 -51.90 -11.26 -10.56
N ALA A 314 -52.34 -11.21 -9.29
CA ALA A 314 -52.16 -12.34 -8.39
C ALA A 314 -52.81 -13.62 -8.99
N ASN A 315 -52.40 -14.79 -8.49
CA ASN A 315 -52.89 -16.12 -8.89
C ASN A 315 -52.52 -16.61 -10.31
N LYS A 316 -51.27 -16.39 -10.73
CA LYS A 316 -50.51 -17.39 -11.50
C LYS A 316 -49.02 -17.24 -11.22
N THR A 317 -48.38 -18.29 -10.71
CA THR A 317 -46.93 -18.32 -10.46
C THR A 317 -46.19 -18.32 -11.80
N PRO A 318 -45.39 -17.29 -12.12
CA PRO A 318 -44.45 -17.39 -13.23
C PRO A 318 -43.26 -18.20 -12.71
N VAL A 319 -43.23 -19.50 -13.03
CA VAL A 319 -42.01 -20.29 -12.85
C VAL A 319 -41.04 -19.80 -13.92
N ASN A 320 -40.13 -18.91 -13.53
CA ASN A 320 -38.97 -18.56 -14.33
C ASN A 320 -38.07 -19.81 -14.40
N ILE A 321 -38.14 -20.54 -15.52
CA ILE A 321 -37.44 -21.82 -15.73
C ILE A 321 -35.90 -21.67 -15.68
N PHE A 322 -35.39 -20.44 -15.60
CA PHE A 322 -33.96 -20.10 -15.65
C PHE A 322 -33.33 -19.74 -14.30
N ASP A 323 -34.13 -19.53 -13.24
CA ASP A 323 -33.63 -19.23 -11.88
C ASP A 323 -33.23 -20.52 -11.11
N THR A 324 -33.46 -21.70 -11.71
CA THR A 324 -33.18 -23.03 -11.11
C THR A 324 -31.96 -23.74 -11.71
N LEU A 325 -31.25 -23.13 -12.67
CA LEU A 325 -30.05 -23.70 -13.29
C LEU A 325 -28.76 -23.25 -12.58
N PRO A 326 -27.96 -24.16 -11.99
CA PRO A 326 -26.67 -23.80 -11.41
C PRO A 326 -25.70 -23.33 -12.49
N GLY A 327 -25.18 -22.11 -12.36
CA GLY A 327 -24.25 -21.48 -13.31
C GLY A 327 -24.82 -20.29 -14.09
N ASN A 328 -26.11 -19.98 -13.94
CA ASN A 328 -26.68 -18.70 -14.39
C ASN A 328 -26.23 -17.57 -13.45
N SER A 329 -25.69 -16.49 -14.01
CA SER A 329 -25.24 -15.31 -13.26
C SER A 329 -25.76 -14.02 -13.89
N ASN A 330 -26.11 -13.03 -13.08
CA ASN A 330 -26.65 -11.76 -13.60
C ASN A 330 -25.60 -10.90 -14.35
N CYS A 331 -24.33 -11.29 -14.38
CA CYS A 331 -23.29 -10.67 -15.20
C CYS A 331 -22.19 -11.68 -15.52
N VAL A 332 -21.77 -11.74 -16.78
CA VAL A 332 -20.57 -12.51 -17.17
C VAL A 332 -19.28 -11.78 -16.73
N PRO A 333 -18.23 -12.47 -16.23
CA PRO A 333 -16.92 -11.89 -15.97
C PRO A 333 -16.25 -11.43 -17.28
N MET A 334 -16.34 -10.14 -17.60
CA MET A 334 -15.81 -9.56 -18.84
C MET A 334 -14.98 -8.30 -18.61
N THR A 335 -14.47 -7.70 -19.69
CA THR A 335 -13.92 -6.35 -19.71
C THR A 335 -14.39 -5.65 -20.97
N LEU A 336 -15.04 -4.51 -20.82
CA LEU A 336 -15.65 -3.70 -21.87
C LEU A 336 -14.78 -2.46 -22.17
N ARG A 337 -14.73 -2.04 -23.43
CA ARG A 337 -13.95 -0.91 -23.96
C ARG A 337 -14.67 -0.26 -25.14
N ASP A 338 -14.28 0.97 -25.46
CA ASP A 338 -14.58 1.65 -26.73
C ASP A 338 -16.09 1.69 -27.07
N LEU A 339 -16.93 1.82 -26.04
CA LEU A 339 -18.39 1.79 -26.17
C LEU A 339 -18.86 3.07 -26.88
N GLN A 340 -19.72 2.93 -27.88
CA GLN A 340 -20.26 4.00 -28.71
C GLN A 340 -21.75 3.77 -28.97
N ILE A 341 -22.53 4.85 -28.97
CA ILE A 341 -23.94 4.85 -29.40
C ILE A 341 -24.06 5.80 -30.59
N THR A 342 -24.59 5.28 -31.69
CA THR A 342 -24.89 6.01 -32.93
C THR A 342 -26.41 6.04 -33.13
N ILE A 343 -26.99 7.22 -33.34
CA ILE A 343 -28.43 7.43 -33.58
C ILE A 343 -28.58 8.10 -34.96
N ASN A 344 -29.48 7.60 -35.80
CA ASN A 344 -29.71 8.07 -37.18
C ASN A 344 -28.40 8.34 -37.97
N GLY A 345 -27.43 7.43 -37.82
CA GLY A 345 -26.11 7.50 -38.47
C GLY A 345 -25.07 8.44 -37.83
N LYS A 346 -25.46 9.28 -36.86
CA LYS A 346 -24.56 10.19 -36.13
C LYS A 346 -24.08 9.57 -34.82
N LEU A 347 -22.77 9.67 -34.53
CA LEU A 347 -22.22 9.31 -33.22
C LEU A 347 -22.68 10.34 -32.18
N GLU A 348 -23.39 9.90 -31.15
CA GLU A 348 -23.89 10.76 -30.07
C GLU A 348 -23.14 10.53 -28.75
N HIS A 349 -22.89 9.28 -28.36
CA HIS A 349 -22.28 8.96 -27.07
C HIS A 349 -21.08 8.03 -27.21
N LYS A 350 -20.04 8.23 -26.40
CA LYS A 350 -18.79 7.46 -26.48
C LYS A 350 -18.01 7.41 -25.16
N TYR A 351 -17.73 6.19 -24.70
CA TYR A 351 -17.05 5.91 -23.44
C TYR A 351 -15.73 5.17 -23.70
N LEU A 352 -14.62 5.81 -23.35
CA LEU A 352 -13.28 5.21 -23.43
C LEU A 352 -12.91 4.43 -22.16
N PHE A 353 -13.63 4.66 -21.05
CA PHE A 353 -13.38 4.06 -19.73
C PHE A 353 -11.93 4.29 -19.26
N ASN A 354 -11.47 5.54 -19.34
CA ASN A 354 -10.10 5.96 -18.98
C ASN A 354 -9.97 6.41 -17.51
N GLU A 355 -11.03 6.23 -16.72
CA GLU A 355 -11.07 6.52 -15.29
C GLU A 355 -10.22 5.56 -14.45
N MET A 356 -9.90 6.00 -13.22
CA MET A 356 -9.04 5.31 -12.26
C MET A 356 -9.59 5.40 -10.82
N ASP A 357 -10.78 5.99 -10.63
CA ASP A 357 -11.51 6.06 -9.37
C ASP A 357 -13.00 6.38 -9.59
N GLY A 358 -13.76 6.71 -8.53
CA GLY A 358 -15.19 7.05 -8.65
C GLY A 358 -16.10 5.89 -9.07
N GLU A 359 -17.34 6.23 -9.45
CA GLU A 359 -18.39 5.33 -9.98
C GLU A 359 -18.96 5.82 -11.32
N ILE A 360 -18.40 6.87 -11.91
CA ILE A 360 -18.88 7.46 -13.17
C ILE A 360 -17.90 7.12 -14.30
N ALA A 361 -18.44 6.61 -15.41
CA ALA A 361 -17.78 6.51 -16.71
C ALA A 361 -18.30 7.65 -17.58
N HIS A 362 -17.42 8.57 -17.97
CA HIS A 362 -17.83 9.81 -18.62
C HIS A 362 -17.99 9.63 -20.12
N ASP A 363 -19.01 10.28 -20.68
CA ASP A 363 -19.21 10.37 -22.12
C ASP A 363 -18.33 11.50 -22.69
N CYS A 364 -17.48 11.18 -23.66
CA CYS A 364 -16.55 12.14 -24.26
C CYS A 364 -17.10 12.89 -25.47
N GLU A 365 -18.34 12.64 -25.89
CA GLU A 365 -18.98 13.33 -27.02
C GLU A 365 -20.32 14.00 -26.62
N GLY A 366 -21.27 13.25 -26.04
CA GLY A 366 -22.67 13.70 -25.86
C GLY A 366 -23.11 14.06 -24.43
N GLY A 367 -22.23 13.92 -23.44
CA GLY A 367 -22.52 14.23 -22.03
C GLY A 367 -23.56 13.32 -21.35
N LEU A 368 -23.71 12.07 -21.80
CA LEU A 368 -24.51 11.04 -21.12
C LEU A 368 -23.63 10.23 -20.15
N ASP A 369 -23.32 10.78 -18.98
CA ASP A 369 -22.44 10.11 -18.02
C ASP A 369 -23.08 8.85 -17.41
N ALA A 370 -22.34 7.74 -17.45
CA ALA A 370 -22.83 6.40 -17.10
C ALA A 370 -22.37 5.97 -15.70
N ARG A 371 -23.24 5.33 -14.91
CA ARG A 371 -22.88 4.86 -13.57
C ARG A 371 -22.43 3.40 -13.57
N ALA A 372 -21.19 3.19 -13.15
CA ALA A 372 -20.54 1.90 -12.93
C ALA A 372 -20.53 1.55 -11.42
N VAL A 373 -21.12 0.41 -11.06
CA VAL A 373 -21.19 -0.09 -9.69
C VAL A 373 -20.64 -1.51 -9.61
N HIS A 374 -19.86 -1.79 -8.58
CA HIS A 374 -19.12 -3.05 -8.36
C HIS A 374 -18.11 -3.42 -9.47
N HIS A 375 -17.55 -2.44 -10.17
CA HIS A 375 -16.53 -2.61 -11.21
C HIS A 375 -15.09 -2.51 -10.67
N ARG A 376 -14.12 -2.79 -11.54
CA ARG A 376 -12.74 -2.26 -11.41
C ARG A 376 -12.33 -1.58 -12.71
N TRP A 377 -11.56 -0.50 -12.65
CA TRP A 377 -10.99 0.13 -13.85
C TRP A 377 -9.83 -0.71 -14.40
N GLN A 378 -9.65 -0.69 -15.72
CA GLN A 378 -8.64 -1.51 -16.40
C GLN A 378 -7.22 -0.91 -16.28
N ILE A 379 -7.09 0.41 -16.04
CA ILE A 379 -5.78 1.07 -15.87
C ILE A 379 -5.13 0.67 -14.54
N ASP A 380 -5.89 0.65 -13.44
CA ASP A 380 -5.43 0.27 -12.09
C ASP A 380 -4.65 -1.04 -12.05
N ARG A 381 -5.06 -1.99 -12.90
CA ARG A 381 -4.50 -3.34 -13.02
C ARG A 381 -3.09 -3.39 -13.61
N HIS A 382 -2.56 -2.25 -14.08
CA HIS A 382 -1.16 -2.07 -14.48
C HIS A 382 -0.26 -1.55 -13.34
N PHE A 383 -0.82 -1.11 -12.21
CA PHE A 383 -0.07 -0.54 -11.10
C PHE A 383 -0.25 -1.31 -9.79
N PHE A 384 -1.49 -1.71 -9.49
CA PHE A 384 -1.83 -2.52 -8.33
C PHE A 384 -1.83 -4.01 -8.67
N TRP A 385 -1.30 -4.80 -7.75
CA TRP A 385 -1.45 -6.25 -7.75
C TRP A 385 -2.87 -6.68 -7.35
N SER A 386 -3.38 -7.74 -7.95
CA SER A 386 -4.51 -8.50 -7.43
C SER A 386 -4.09 -9.94 -7.14
N ILE A 387 -4.83 -10.63 -6.27
CA ILE A 387 -4.85 -12.10 -6.33
C ILE A 387 -5.46 -12.49 -7.70
N TYR A 388 -5.02 -13.62 -8.23
CA TYR A 388 -5.46 -14.22 -9.48
C TYR A 388 -6.24 -15.51 -9.22
N ASP A 389 -5.70 -16.37 -8.36
CA ASP A 389 -6.33 -17.58 -7.84
C ASP A 389 -5.64 -17.97 -6.51
N SER A 390 -6.23 -18.88 -5.73
CA SER A 390 -5.58 -19.50 -4.59
C SER A 390 -6.02 -20.95 -4.36
N ILE A 391 -5.07 -21.79 -3.92
CA ILE A 391 -5.29 -23.23 -3.75
C ILE A 391 -4.83 -23.63 -2.35
N THR A 392 -5.74 -24.17 -1.55
CA THR A 392 -5.49 -24.54 -0.15
C THR A 392 -5.36 -26.05 0.02
N TYR A 393 -4.23 -26.46 0.62
CA TYR A 393 -3.91 -27.83 0.97
C TYR A 393 -3.83 -27.99 2.49
N LYS A 394 -3.94 -29.21 3.00
CA LYS A 394 -3.49 -29.49 4.37
C LYS A 394 -1.96 -29.37 4.48
N ASN A 395 -1.47 -28.91 5.63
CA ASN A 395 -0.04 -28.89 5.94
C ASN A 395 0.64 -30.26 5.83
N GLU A 396 -0.10 -31.34 6.12
CA GLU A 396 0.41 -32.69 6.00
C GLU A 396 0.56 -33.17 4.55
N GLN A 397 -0.02 -32.48 3.56
CA GLN A 397 -0.02 -32.85 2.15
C GLN A 397 0.90 -31.99 1.30
N PHE A 398 0.98 -30.68 1.55
CA PHE A 398 1.81 -29.73 0.79
C PHE A 398 3.30 -29.85 1.15
N LEU A 399 4.18 -29.83 0.14
CA LEU A 399 5.62 -29.80 0.31
C LEU A 399 6.22 -28.44 -0.11
N ASP A 400 6.05 -28.06 -1.38
CA ASP A 400 6.64 -26.86 -1.99
C ASP A 400 5.85 -26.43 -3.26
N VAL A 401 6.18 -25.28 -3.86
CA VAL A 401 5.58 -24.82 -5.13
C VAL A 401 6.62 -24.26 -6.10
N PHE A 402 6.53 -24.68 -7.36
CA PHE A 402 7.44 -24.27 -8.43
C PHE A 402 6.72 -23.66 -9.65
N VAL A 403 7.47 -22.93 -10.47
CA VAL A 403 7.02 -22.37 -11.76
C VAL A 403 7.54 -23.21 -12.93
N ASP A 404 6.67 -23.65 -13.84
CA ASP A 404 7.05 -24.07 -15.20
C ASP A 404 6.82 -22.91 -16.19
N PRO A 405 7.88 -22.18 -16.58
CA PRO A 405 7.75 -21.01 -17.45
C PRO A 405 7.54 -21.35 -18.93
N TYR A 406 7.49 -22.63 -19.33
CA TYR A 406 7.29 -23.07 -20.72
C TYR A 406 5.84 -23.49 -20.93
N LYS A 407 5.27 -24.24 -19.98
CA LYS A 407 3.86 -24.62 -19.98
C LYS A 407 2.94 -23.51 -19.46
N GLN A 408 3.48 -22.45 -18.85
CA GLN A 408 2.72 -21.44 -18.12
C GLN A 408 1.85 -22.09 -17.02
N SER A 409 2.47 -22.96 -16.23
CA SER A 409 1.82 -23.72 -15.17
C SER A 409 2.64 -23.67 -13.89
N LEU A 410 2.00 -23.90 -12.75
CA LEU A 410 2.67 -24.13 -11.47
C LEU A 410 2.73 -25.63 -11.21
N GLY A 411 3.87 -26.12 -10.74
CA GLY A 411 3.99 -27.46 -10.18
C GLY A 411 3.92 -27.37 -8.68
N ILE A 412 2.84 -27.89 -8.10
CA ILE A 412 2.63 -27.92 -6.65
C ILE A 412 3.03 -29.31 -6.16
N LEU A 413 3.99 -29.36 -5.24
CA LEU A 413 4.52 -30.61 -4.73
C LEU A 413 3.67 -31.06 -3.55
N THR A 414 3.12 -32.27 -3.66
CA THR A 414 2.36 -32.92 -2.60
C THR A 414 3.03 -34.21 -2.15
N LYS A 415 2.56 -34.83 -1.07
CA LYS A 415 2.99 -36.16 -0.64
C LYS A 415 2.64 -37.30 -1.61
N GLU A 416 1.60 -37.14 -2.43
CA GLU A 416 1.11 -38.19 -3.35
C GLU A 416 1.68 -38.07 -4.77
N GLY A 417 2.16 -36.87 -5.13
CA GLY A 417 2.63 -36.55 -6.46
C GLY A 417 2.74 -35.05 -6.70
N ILE A 418 2.82 -34.69 -7.97
CA ILE A 418 2.97 -33.31 -8.46
C ILE A 418 1.67 -32.89 -9.11
N GLU A 419 1.12 -31.77 -8.69
CA GLU A 419 -0.08 -31.15 -9.26
C GLU A 419 0.32 -30.00 -10.18
N HIS A 420 0.18 -30.21 -11.49
CA HIS A 420 0.46 -29.20 -12.51
C HIS A 420 -0.81 -28.36 -12.74
N TYR A 421 -0.85 -27.18 -12.13
CA TYR A 421 -1.92 -26.18 -12.26
C TYR A 421 -1.68 -25.28 -13.48
N SER A 422 -2.59 -25.32 -14.44
CA SER A 422 -2.63 -24.42 -15.60
C SER A 422 -3.17 -23.05 -15.21
N ILE A 423 -2.38 -21.98 -15.35
CA ILE A 423 -2.85 -20.61 -15.06
C ILE A 423 -3.89 -20.13 -16.09
N ILE A 424 -3.95 -20.78 -17.26
CA ILE A 424 -4.71 -20.33 -18.43
C ILE A 424 -6.20 -20.67 -18.26
N ASP A 425 -6.49 -21.88 -17.76
CA ASP A 425 -7.84 -22.43 -17.63
C ASP A 425 -8.13 -23.08 -16.26
N GLY A 426 -7.24 -22.91 -15.28
CA GLY A 426 -7.39 -23.38 -13.89
C GLY A 426 -7.29 -24.90 -13.71
N LYS A 427 -7.05 -25.66 -14.79
CA LYS A 427 -7.03 -27.13 -14.72
C LYS A 427 -5.81 -27.63 -13.98
N ILE A 428 -6.03 -28.58 -13.07
CA ILE A 428 -4.97 -29.34 -12.40
C ILE A 428 -4.87 -30.73 -13.06
N SER A 429 -3.66 -31.09 -13.48
CA SER A 429 -3.31 -32.47 -13.87
C SER A 429 -2.28 -33.04 -12.87
N LYS A 430 -2.28 -34.36 -12.63
CA LYS A 430 -1.48 -34.96 -11.55
C LYS A 430 -0.52 -36.02 -12.06
N THR A 431 0.76 -35.90 -11.70
CA THR A 431 1.79 -36.93 -11.86
C THR A 431 2.04 -37.60 -10.50
N LYS A 432 1.64 -38.87 -10.33
CA LYS A 432 1.99 -39.63 -9.11
C LYS A 432 3.47 -39.95 -9.06
N TYR A 433 4.06 -40.04 -7.86
CA TYR A 433 5.39 -40.64 -7.72
C TYR A 433 5.34 -42.15 -7.97
N GLN A 434 6.36 -42.69 -8.64
CA GLN A 434 6.49 -44.13 -8.90
C GLN A 434 7.14 -44.89 -7.72
N GLU A 435 7.91 -44.18 -6.89
CA GLU A 435 8.47 -44.68 -5.63
C GLU A 435 7.81 -43.98 -4.44
N THR A 436 7.84 -44.61 -3.25
CA THR A 436 7.38 -44.05 -1.96
C THR A 436 8.28 -42.92 -1.41
N ARG A 437 9.08 -42.29 -2.26
CA ARG A 437 10.21 -41.41 -1.90
C ARG A 437 9.99 -40.00 -2.44
N GLN A 438 9.30 -39.18 -1.66
CA GLN A 438 9.05 -37.76 -1.91
C GLN A 438 10.35 -36.94 -2.07
N PRO A 439 10.31 -35.78 -2.76
CA PRO A 439 11.36 -34.77 -2.65
C PRO A 439 11.44 -34.25 -1.22
N GLN A 440 12.64 -34.24 -0.63
CA GLN A 440 12.84 -33.94 0.80
C GLN A 440 13.24 -32.49 1.09
N PHE A 441 13.78 -31.76 0.10
CA PHE A 441 14.27 -30.38 0.26
C PHE A 441 14.00 -29.54 -1.00
N SER A 442 14.22 -28.22 -0.87
CA SER A 442 13.92 -27.14 -1.82
C SER A 442 14.10 -27.50 -3.31
N VAL A 443 13.06 -27.30 -4.11
CA VAL A 443 13.11 -27.58 -5.55
C VAL A 443 13.42 -26.30 -6.33
N GLU A 444 14.69 -26.10 -6.68
CA GLU A 444 15.09 -25.03 -7.60
C GLU A 444 14.68 -25.37 -9.05
N ASN A 445 13.81 -24.54 -9.62
CA ASN A 445 13.37 -24.68 -11.02
C ASN A 445 14.22 -23.86 -11.99
N TYR A 446 14.63 -24.49 -13.10
CA TYR A 446 15.42 -23.82 -14.13
C TYR A 446 14.75 -23.78 -15.50
N PRO A 447 14.60 -22.59 -16.11
CA PRO A 447 13.99 -22.44 -17.42
C PRO A 447 14.84 -23.06 -18.55
N ASN A 448 14.13 -23.66 -19.51
CA ASN A 448 14.51 -24.44 -20.71
C ASN A 448 14.26 -25.96 -20.60
N GLN A 449 13.75 -26.49 -19.48
CA GLN A 449 14.02 -27.90 -19.13
C GLN A 449 12.76 -28.71 -18.82
N ASN A 450 12.55 -29.81 -19.56
CA ASN A 450 11.49 -30.80 -19.28
C ASN A 450 11.81 -31.66 -18.04
N LEU A 451 13.09 -31.74 -17.64
CA LEU A 451 13.46 -31.99 -16.25
C LEU A 451 13.42 -30.65 -15.50
N VAL A 452 12.46 -30.49 -14.60
CA VAL A 452 12.84 -29.98 -13.27
C VAL A 452 13.73 -31.05 -12.64
N SER A 453 14.71 -30.68 -11.81
CA SER A 453 15.47 -31.65 -11.00
C SER A 453 15.76 -31.04 -9.63
N GLY A 454 15.16 -31.62 -8.59
CA GLY A 454 15.31 -31.17 -7.21
C GLY A 454 16.54 -31.80 -6.58
N TYR A 455 17.50 -30.98 -6.16
CA TYR A 455 18.70 -31.40 -5.45
C TYR A 455 18.46 -31.32 -3.95
N ALA A 456 18.60 -32.46 -3.29
CA ALA A 456 18.16 -32.63 -1.92
C ALA A 456 19.31 -32.57 -0.89
N THR A 457 20.28 -31.70 -1.16
CA THR A 457 21.35 -31.27 -0.26
C THR A 457 21.73 -29.84 -0.63
N ALA A 458 22.33 -29.09 0.30
CA ALA A 458 23.14 -27.96 -0.14
C ALA A 458 24.45 -28.51 -0.73
N LEU A 459 24.91 -27.86 -1.79
CA LEU A 459 26.05 -28.33 -2.57
C LEU A 459 27.36 -28.24 -1.76
N PRO A 460 28.39 -29.05 -2.06
CA PRO A 460 28.43 -30.17 -2.99
C PRO A 460 28.55 -31.50 -2.21
N ASP A 461 27.44 -32.06 -1.74
CA ASP A 461 27.44 -33.41 -1.16
C ASP A 461 27.65 -34.48 -2.27
N PRO A 462 28.46 -35.54 -2.06
CA PRO A 462 28.53 -36.70 -2.96
C PRO A 462 27.21 -37.49 -3.08
N VAL A 463 26.24 -37.25 -2.18
CA VAL A 463 24.96 -37.95 -2.10
C VAL A 463 23.84 -37.08 -2.69
N THR A 464 23.83 -36.93 -4.02
CA THR A 464 22.77 -36.23 -4.75
C THR A 464 21.69 -37.19 -5.24
N ALA A 465 20.42 -36.84 -5.04
CA ALA A 465 19.31 -37.37 -5.83
C ALA A 465 18.94 -36.39 -6.96
N THR A 466 18.42 -36.90 -8.07
CA THR A 466 17.71 -36.12 -9.10
C THR A 466 16.28 -36.61 -9.20
N PHE A 467 15.33 -35.72 -9.49
CA PHE A 467 13.92 -36.06 -9.60
C PHE A 467 13.43 -35.71 -11.01
N ASP A 468 12.81 -36.67 -11.70
CA ASP A 468 12.08 -36.46 -12.94
C ASP A 468 10.61 -36.18 -12.61
N PHE A 469 10.26 -34.89 -12.61
CA PHE A 469 8.91 -34.40 -12.31
C PHE A 469 7.90 -34.61 -13.46
N LYS A 470 8.35 -35.01 -14.66
CA LYS A 470 7.44 -35.38 -15.76
C LYS A 470 6.89 -36.79 -15.52
N ASN A 471 7.76 -37.73 -15.18
CA ASN A 471 7.40 -39.14 -15.02
C ASN A 471 7.14 -39.55 -13.55
N GLY A 472 7.48 -38.71 -12.58
CA GLY A 472 7.34 -39.01 -11.14
C GLY A 472 8.42 -39.96 -10.61
N ILE A 473 9.58 -39.99 -11.26
CA ILE A 473 10.68 -40.93 -10.97
C ILE A 473 11.77 -40.22 -10.18
N ARG A 474 12.27 -40.86 -9.12
CA ARG A 474 13.46 -40.42 -8.40
C ARG A 474 14.66 -41.23 -8.90
N LYS A 475 15.79 -40.59 -9.20
CA LYS A 475 17.08 -41.24 -9.47
C LYS A 475 18.02 -40.93 -8.30
N GLY A 476 18.39 -41.94 -7.51
CA GLY A 476 19.39 -41.83 -6.45
C GLY A 476 18.84 -41.60 -5.03
N ASP A 477 19.62 -42.05 -4.06
CA ASP A 477 19.26 -42.13 -2.64
C ASP A 477 19.96 -41.03 -1.83
N ILE A 478 19.24 -40.43 -0.88
CA ILE A 478 19.79 -39.49 0.11
C ILE A 478 19.99 -40.30 1.37
N THR A 479 21.24 -40.56 1.72
CA THR A 479 21.65 -41.46 2.81
C THR A 479 22.22 -40.72 4.03
N LYS A 480 22.27 -39.38 3.98
CA LYS A 480 22.73 -38.49 5.06
C LYS A 480 21.92 -37.20 5.10
N ASP A 481 21.77 -36.64 6.30
CA ASP A 481 21.37 -35.26 6.51
C ASP A 481 22.65 -34.41 6.74
N PRO A 482 23.02 -33.51 5.81
CA PRO A 482 24.40 -33.03 5.64
C PRO A 482 24.73 -31.85 6.56
N ASN A 483 24.72 -32.09 7.88
CA ASN A 483 24.86 -31.05 8.92
C ASN A 483 26.13 -30.15 8.84
N ASP A 484 27.16 -30.55 8.08
CA ASP A 484 28.40 -29.79 7.92
C ASP A 484 28.46 -28.97 6.62
N GLY A 485 28.28 -27.65 6.74
CA GLY A 485 28.93 -26.70 5.82
C GLY A 485 28.18 -26.23 4.57
N TYR A 486 26.88 -26.53 4.46
CA TYR A 486 25.93 -26.14 3.41
C TYR A 486 26.32 -24.90 2.55
N ILE A 487 26.38 -25.05 1.22
CA ILE A 487 26.37 -23.91 0.27
C ILE A 487 24.92 -23.47 0.00
N TYR A 488 24.47 -22.40 0.65
CA TYR A 488 23.17 -21.78 0.41
C TYR A 488 23.21 -20.69 -0.68
N GLY A 489 22.10 -20.48 -1.37
CA GLY A 489 21.94 -19.36 -2.32
C GLY A 489 22.88 -19.39 -3.53
N GLY A 490 23.39 -20.56 -3.90
CA GLY A 490 23.94 -20.84 -5.23
C GLY A 490 22.82 -21.05 -6.26
N ARG A 491 23.16 -21.55 -7.45
CA ARG A 491 22.18 -21.95 -8.48
C ARG A 491 22.64 -23.19 -9.23
N VAL A 492 21.71 -24.10 -9.52
CA VAL A 492 21.91 -25.29 -10.35
C VAL A 492 21.57 -24.99 -11.83
N PHE A 493 22.11 -25.78 -12.76
CA PHE A 493 21.73 -25.80 -14.17
C PHE A 493 21.84 -27.24 -14.68
N ALA A 494 20.82 -27.80 -15.33
CA ALA A 494 21.07 -28.99 -16.16
C ALA A 494 21.50 -28.59 -17.58
N ARG A 495 21.97 -29.56 -18.35
CA ARG A 495 22.14 -29.50 -19.81
C ARG A 495 21.26 -30.59 -20.42
N LEU A 496 20.28 -30.21 -21.24
CA LEU A 496 19.20 -31.13 -21.63
C LEU A 496 19.66 -32.32 -22.48
N ARG A 497 20.69 -32.14 -23.31
CA ARG A 497 21.07 -33.13 -24.33
C ARG A 497 21.72 -34.40 -23.77
N ASP A 498 22.20 -34.36 -22.52
CA ASP A 498 22.91 -35.44 -21.84
C ASP A 498 22.58 -35.53 -20.33
N GLU A 499 21.47 -34.90 -19.90
CA GLU A 499 21.05 -34.73 -18.49
C GLU A 499 22.17 -34.23 -17.54
N ALA A 500 23.23 -33.60 -18.06
CA ALA A 500 24.41 -33.26 -17.27
C ALA A 500 24.15 -32.07 -16.33
N ILE A 501 24.58 -32.18 -15.08
CA ILE A 501 24.21 -31.25 -14.01
C ILE A 501 25.39 -30.38 -13.62
N PHE A 502 25.15 -29.09 -13.47
CA PHE A 502 26.11 -28.07 -13.08
C PHE A 502 25.55 -27.24 -11.92
N ALA A 503 26.41 -26.58 -11.16
CA ALA A 503 26.01 -25.55 -10.21
C ALA A 503 27.06 -24.43 -10.08
N PHE A 504 26.61 -23.23 -9.69
CA PHE A 504 27.44 -22.04 -9.59
C PHE A 504 27.22 -21.30 -8.26
N GLY A 505 28.32 -20.81 -7.68
CA GLY A 505 28.31 -19.80 -6.62
C GLY A 505 27.77 -20.27 -5.27
N GLY A 506 27.05 -19.38 -4.58
CA GLY A 506 26.49 -19.61 -3.25
C GLY A 506 27.48 -19.37 -2.11
N TYR A 507 27.01 -19.61 -0.87
CA TYR A 507 27.70 -19.27 0.38
C TYR A 507 27.69 -20.43 1.38
N GLY A 508 28.87 -20.75 1.93
CA GLY A 508 29.05 -21.72 3.01
C GLY A 508 30.46 -21.61 3.61
N TRP A 509 30.64 -21.90 4.90
CA TRP A 509 31.88 -21.68 5.67
C TRP A 509 32.43 -20.25 5.58
N TYR A 510 31.62 -19.23 5.90
CA TYR A 510 32.02 -17.81 5.88
C TYR A 510 32.55 -17.31 4.52
N LYS A 511 32.25 -18.03 3.42
CA LYS A 511 32.77 -17.74 2.08
C LYS A 511 31.73 -17.92 0.98
N THR A 512 31.52 -16.87 0.18
CA THR A 512 30.83 -16.94 -1.12
C THR A 512 31.76 -17.52 -2.21
N ARG A 513 31.19 -18.15 -3.23
CA ARG A 513 31.92 -18.79 -4.35
C ARG A 513 31.52 -18.19 -5.71
N ASN A 514 32.33 -18.46 -6.73
CA ASN A 514 32.09 -18.18 -8.16
C ASN A 514 32.54 -19.36 -9.05
N GLN A 515 32.73 -20.54 -8.46
CA GLN A 515 33.15 -21.73 -9.19
C GLN A 515 31.91 -22.34 -9.88
N LEU A 516 32.07 -22.75 -11.15
CA LEU A 516 31.15 -23.65 -11.82
C LEU A 516 31.60 -25.09 -11.51
N ILE A 517 30.75 -25.90 -10.93
CA ILE A 517 30.99 -27.32 -10.67
C ILE A 517 30.02 -28.16 -11.50
N LYS A 518 30.44 -29.37 -11.90
CA LYS A 518 29.63 -30.34 -12.63
C LYS A 518 29.56 -31.65 -11.85
N PHE A 519 28.37 -32.22 -11.71
CA PHE A 519 28.20 -33.55 -11.13
C PHE A 519 28.58 -34.65 -12.13
N ASP A 520 29.29 -35.65 -11.65
CA ASP A 520 29.59 -36.90 -12.36
C ASP A 520 28.76 -38.04 -11.75
N PRO A 521 27.80 -38.63 -12.49
CA PRO A 521 26.91 -39.67 -11.97
C PRO A 521 27.57 -41.04 -11.83
N LEU A 522 28.74 -41.27 -12.44
CA LEU A 522 29.49 -42.53 -12.32
C LEU A 522 30.31 -42.54 -11.04
N THR A 523 31.04 -41.45 -10.77
CA THR A 523 31.89 -41.32 -9.57
C THR A 523 31.12 -40.79 -8.36
N LYS A 524 29.95 -40.18 -8.56
CA LYS A 524 29.17 -39.44 -7.56
C LYS A 524 29.96 -38.28 -6.93
N THR A 525 30.70 -37.55 -7.76
CA THR A 525 31.54 -36.41 -7.33
C THR A 525 31.16 -35.12 -8.05
N TRP A 526 31.47 -33.99 -7.43
CA TRP A 526 31.37 -32.67 -8.04
C TRP A 526 32.76 -32.19 -8.48
N ASN A 527 32.93 -32.00 -9.78
CA ASN A 527 34.19 -31.65 -10.42
C ASN A 527 34.16 -30.18 -10.89
N GLU A 528 35.22 -29.41 -10.65
CA GLU A 528 35.27 -28.00 -11.06
C GLU A 528 35.44 -27.85 -12.59
N VAL A 529 34.56 -27.05 -13.19
CA VAL A 529 34.62 -26.63 -14.59
C VAL A 529 35.16 -25.22 -14.64
N LYS A 530 36.43 -25.07 -15.04
CA LYS A 530 37.10 -23.77 -15.10
C LYS A 530 36.43 -22.86 -16.14
N MET A 531 35.77 -21.81 -15.67
CA MET A 531 35.19 -20.80 -16.55
C MET A 531 36.28 -19.88 -17.15
N THR A 532 36.01 -19.39 -18.36
CA THR A 532 36.88 -18.51 -19.14
C THR A 532 36.13 -17.25 -19.59
N GLY A 533 36.85 -16.17 -19.89
CA GLY A 533 36.27 -14.86 -20.21
C GLY A 533 36.22 -13.94 -18.97
N ASP A 534 35.14 -13.18 -18.82
CA ASP A 534 35.05 -12.12 -17.82
C ASP A 534 34.88 -12.64 -16.37
N PHE A 535 35.44 -11.92 -15.41
CA PHE A 535 35.48 -12.34 -14.00
C PHE A 535 34.17 -12.06 -13.25
N ILE A 536 33.32 -13.09 -13.10
CA ILE A 536 32.22 -13.04 -12.12
C ILE A 536 32.80 -13.11 -10.70
N ALA A 537 32.63 -12.04 -9.92
CA ALA A 537 32.99 -12.03 -8.51
C ALA A 537 32.11 -12.99 -7.66
N PRO A 538 32.68 -13.69 -6.65
CA PRO A 538 31.97 -14.56 -5.72
C PRO A 538 30.67 -13.98 -5.16
N ARG A 539 29.59 -14.77 -5.22
CA ARG A 539 28.23 -14.29 -4.93
C ARG A 539 27.23 -15.39 -4.50
N MET A 540 26.25 -14.98 -3.71
CA MET A 540 25.05 -15.72 -3.32
C MET A 540 23.78 -14.91 -3.64
N LEU A 541 22.60 -15.56 -3.56
CA LEU A 541 21.26 -14.94 -3.68
C LEU A 541 20.99 -14.28 -5.04
N PHE A 542 21.79 -14.59 -6.07
CA PHE A 542 21.66 -14.00 -7.39
C PHE A 542 20.49 -14.58 -8.19
N VAL A 543 20.12 -13.87 -9.25
CA VAL A 543 19.10 -14.22 -10.24
C VAL A 543 19.73 -15.01 -11.39
N VAL A 544 19.00 -15.98 -11.94
CA VAL A 544 19.32 -16.65 -13.21
C VAL A 544 18.17 -16.45 -14.20
N LEU A 545 18.49 -16.03 -15.42
CA LEU A 545 17.55 -15.81 -16.52
C LEU A 545 17.91 -16.66 -17.76
N PRO A 546 16.92 -17.21 -18.51
CA PRO A 546 17.18 -18.09 -19.64
C PRO A 546 17.50 -17.33 -20.93
N SER A 547 18.54 -17.74 -21.65
CA SER A 547 18.69 -17.38 -23.06
C SER A 547 17.67 -18.11 -23.95
N GLU A 548 17.59 -17.71 -25.22
CA GLU A 548 16.94 -18.51 -26.28
C GLU A 548 17.88 -19.61 -26.81
N GLN A 549 19.19 -19.38 -26.69
CA GLN A 549 20.21 -20.36 -27.05
C GLN A 549 20.31 -21.45 -25.97
N PRO A 550 20.36 -22.75 -26.34
CA PRO A 550 20.63 -23.83 -25.40
C PRO A 550 21.92 -23.60 -24.61
N ASP A 551 21.94 -24.08 -23.37
CA ASP A 551 23.09 -24.04 -22.47
C ASP A 551 23.65 -22.62 -22.18
N VAL A 552 22.90 -21.56 -22.51
CA VAL A 552 23.22 -20.15 -22.25
C VAL A 552 22.24 -19.57 -21.22
N TYR A 553 22.79 -18.91 -20.20
CA TYR A 553 22.05 -18.29 -19.11
C TYR A 553 22.61 -16.91 -18.80
N TYR A 554 21.84 -16.08 -18.11
CA TYR A 554 22.30 -14.80 -17.57
C TYR A 554 22.29 -14.84 -16.05
N ILE A 555 23.41 -14.52 -15.42
CA ILE A 555 23.57 -14.35 -13.97
C ILE A 555 23.46 -12.86 -13.66
N MET A 556 22.59 -12.49 -12.73
CA MET A 556 22.30 -11.09 -12.41
C MET A 556 22.26 -10.83 -10.90
N GLY A 557 22.95 -9.79 -10.44
CA GLY A 557 22.89 -9.33 -9.05
C GLY A 557 23.38 -10.33 -8.00
N GLY A 558 22.69 -10.38 -6.85
CA GLY A 558 23.11 -11.09 -5.63
C GLY A 558 24.08 -10.28 -4.75
N GLN A 559 24.77 -10.97 -3.83
CA GLN A 559 25.67 -10.34 -2.84
C GLN A 559 26.95 -11.14 -2.61
N GLY A 560 28.07 -10.45 -2.38
CA GLY A 560 29.38 -11.05 -2.09
C GLY A 560 30.54 -10.04 -2.19
N ASN A 561 31.76 -10.50 -2.45
CA ASN A 561 32.92 -9.64 -2.73
C ASN A 561 33.97 -10.35 -3.63
N LYS A 562 35.02 -9.64 -4.08
CA LYS A 562 36.05 -10.20 -5.00
C LYS A 562 36.76 -11.48 -4.49
N THR A 563 36.85 -11.68 -3.17
CA THR A 563 37.57 -12.81 -2.53
C THR A 563 36.64 -13.94 -2.07
N GLY A 564 35.35 -13.64 -1.98
CA GLY A 564 34.34 -14.46 -1.32
C GLY A 564 34.29 -14.38 0.21
N VAL A 565 35.34 -13.90 0.89
CA VAL A 565 35.48 -13.97 2.36
C VAL A 565 34.55 -12.97 3.06
N GLN A 566 33.63 -13.44 3.91
CA GLN A 566 32.63 -12.60 4.59
C GLN A 566 33.25 -11.53 5.50
N GLY A 567 34.38 -11.84 6.15
CA GLY A 567 35.08 -10.91 7.06
C GLY A 567 35.58 -9.62 6.40
N LEU A 568 35.67 -9.58 5.07
CA LEU A 568 36.01 -8.36 4.31
C LEU A 568 34.77 -7.53 3.92
N GLY A 569 33.58 -7.90 4.44
CA GLY A 569 32.30 -7.29 4.09
C GLY A 569 31.78 -7.73 2.72
N TYR A 570 30.46 -7.71 2.54
CA TYR A 570 29.84 -7.94 1.23
C TYR A 570 29.23 -6.66 0.66
N ARG A 571 29.13 -6.62 -0.67
CA ARG A 571 28.39 -5.61 -1.42
C ARG A 571 27.27 -6.25 -2.23
N ASN A 572 26.20 -5.51 -2.46
CA ASN A 572 25.15 -5.89 -3.38
C ASN A 572 25.67 -5.70 -4.81
N PHE A 573 25.57 -6.74 -5.65
CA PHE A 573 25.92 -6.65 -7.06
C PHE A 573 24.73 -6.12 -7.88
N TRP A 574 25.05 -5.33 -8.88
CA TRP A 574 24.11 -4.68 -9.80
C TRP A 574 24.69 -4.78 -11.22
N ASP A 575 25.01 -6.01 -11.59
CA ASP A 575 25.63 -6.43 -12.83
C ASP A 575 24.81 -7.56 -13.47
N ILE A 576 25.02 -7.79 -14.76
CA ILE A 576 24.47 -8.94 -15.48
C ILE A 576 25.54 -9.52 -16.41
N PHE A 577 25.79 -10.82 -16.27
CA PHE A 577 26.73 -11.60 -17.05
C PHE A 577 25.99 -12.64 -17.89
N ARG A 578 26.39 -12.85 -19.14
CA ARG A 578 25.96 -13.98 -19.97
C ARG A 578 26.98 -15.10 -19.82
N ILE A 579 26.53 -16.27 -19.38
CA ILE A 579 27.33 -17.49 -19.31
C ILE A 579 26.85 -18.51 -20.34
N ASN A 580 27.76 -19.39 -20.77
CA ASN A 580 27.43 -20.62 -21.47
C ASN A 580 28.08 -21.80 -20.73
N ILE A 581 27.28 -22.73 -20.21
CA ILE A 581 27.74 -23.83 -19.35
C ILE A 581 28.43 -24.95 -20.13
N ASP A 582 28.25 -24.98 -21.45
CA ASP A 582 28.82 -26.01 -22.34
C ASP A 582 30.28 -25.74 -22.71
N SER A 583 30.55 -24.52 -23.17
CA SER A 583 31.90 -23.98 -23.45
C SER A 583 32.60 -23.42 -22.22
N ALA A 584 31.92 -23.37 -21.07
CA ALA A 584 32.37 -22.71 -19.84
C ALA A 584 32.83 -21.24 -20.06
N THR A 585 32.13 -20.49 -20.93
CA THR A 585 32.47 -19.08 -21.22
C THR A 585 31.58 -18.10 -20.47
N CYS A 586 32.14 -16.96 -20.07
CA CYS A 586 31.45 -15.83 -19.45
C CYS A 586 31.76 -14.52 -20.19
N LYS A 587 30.75 -13.64 -20.29
CA LYS A 587 30.91 -12.25 -20.72
C LYS A 587 30.04 -11.31 -19.87
N GLU A 588 30.58 -10.17 -19.44
CA GLU A 588 29.80 -9.10 -18.83
C GLU A 588 28.92 -8.43 -19.88
N VAL A 589 27.62 -8.28 -19.59
CA VAL A 589 26.63 -7.70 -20.51
C VAL A 589 26.35 -6.25 -20.14
N PHE A 590 26.15 -5.96 -18.84
CA PHE A 590 25.97 -4.60 -18.36
C PHE A 590 26.22 -4.47 -16.85
N ASN A 591 26.51 -3.24 -16.41
CA ASN A 591 26.73 -2.89 -15.00
C ASN A 591 25.97 -1.60 -14.65
N TRP A 592 24.98 -1.69 -13.76
CA TRP A 592 24.23 -0.53 -13.26
C TRP A 592 24.94 0.21 -12.12
N GLY A 593 26.11 -0.28 -11.65
CA GLY A 593 26.90 0.38 -10.62
C GLY A 593 26.24 0.41 -9.24
N LYS A 594 26.70 1.32 -8.36
CA LYS A 594 26.18 1.44 -6.99
C LYS A 594 24.73 1.96 -6.99
N ASN A 595 23.80 1.17 -6.44
CA ASN A 595 22.37 1.44 -6.51
C ASN A 595 21.69 1.73 -5.16
N GLY A 596 22.47 2.18 -4.18
CA GLY A 596 22.05 2.35 -2.78
C GLY A 596 21.96 1.01 -2.05
N ASP A 597 21.21 0.96 -0.96
CA ASP A 597 21.04 -0.24 -0.12
C ASP A 597 20.21 -1.34 -0.78
N TYR A 598 19.67 -1.13 -1.99
CA TYR A 598 18.88 -2.14 -2.68
C TYR A 598 19.75 -3.30 -3.20
N MET A 599 19.18 -4.51 -3.23
CA MET A 599 19.79 -5.73 -3.76
C MET A 599 18.82 -6.41 -4.73
N ILE A 600 19.29 -6.74 -5.94
CA ILE A 600 18.62 -7.70 -6.83
C ILE A 600 18.83 -9.10 -6.25
N SER A 601 17.74 -9.81 -5.97
CA SER A 601 17.80 -11.04 -5.18
C SER A 601 16.79 -12.08 -5.62
N GLU A 602 17.27 -13.25 -6.02
CA GLU A 602 16.51 -14.49 -6.23
C GLU A 602 15.44 -14.51 -7.35
N SER A 603 14.70 -13.43 -7.62
CA SER A 603 13.63 -13.41 -8.63
C SER A 603 13.75 -12.30 -9.67
N ALA A 604 13.71 -12.71 -10.94
CA ALA A 604 13.47 -11.83 -12.06
C ALA A 604 12.87 -12.61 -13.23
N VAL A 605 12.27 -11.87 -14.17
CA VAL A 605 11.79 -12.37 -15.45
C VAL A 605 12.20 -11.40 -16.56
N TRP A 606 12.36 -11.92 -17.78
CA TRP A 606 12.32 -11.08 -18.96
C TRP A 606 10.94 -10.40 -19.06
N ALA A 607 10.93 -9.09 -19.34
CA ALA A 607 9.73 -8.28 -19.46
C ALA A 607 9.09 -8.39 -20.86
N ASP A 608 9.86 -8.80 -21.85
CA ASP A 608 9.51 -8.91 -23.26
C ASP A 608 10.08 -10.20 -23.89
N GLN A 609 9.43 -10.69 -24.96
CA GLN A 609 9.85 -11.92 -25.64
C GLN A 609 11.25 -11.83 -26.25
N SER A 610 11.65 -10.65 -26.73
CA SER A 610 12.99 -10.35 -27.26
C SER A 610 14.09 -10.26 -26.18
N LYS A 611 13.76 -10.49 -24.91
CA LYS A 611 14.70 -10.53 -23.77
C LYS A 611 15.53 -9.24 -23.66
N SER A 612 14.92 -8.10 -23.99
CA SER A 612 15.58 -6.79 -24.01
C SER A 612 15.59 -6.12 -22.63
N SER A 613 14.56 -6.41 -21.81
CA SER A 613 14.28 -5.73 -20.54
C SER A 613 13.81 -6.74 -19.49
N ILE A 614 13.90 -6.38 -18.21
CA ILE A 614 13.78 -7.29 -17.05
C ILE A 614 12.86 -6.66 -16.00
N TYR A 615 11.93 -7.44 -15.45
CA TYR A 615 11.30 -7.15 -14.16
C TYR A 615 12.00 -7.97 -13.07
N SER A 616 12.47 -7.36 -11.99
CA SER A 616 13.09 -8.06 -10.86
C SER A 616 12.60 -7.51 -9.52
N ASN A 617 12.54 -8.36 -8.50
CA ASN A 617 12.32 -7.91 -7.13
C ASN A 617 13.64 -7.43 -6.49
N VAL A 618 13.52 -6.36 -5.70
CA VAL A 618 14.63 -5.77 -4.96
C VAL A 618 14.21 -5.45 -3.54
N PHE A 619 15.09 -5.67 -2.57
CA PHE A 619 14.86 -5.24 -1.19
C PHE A 619 16.06 -4.45 -0.66
N ARG A 620 15.84 -3.63 0.37
CA ARG A 620 16.93 -2.91 1.05
C ARG A 620 17.65 -3.85 2.00
N SER A 621 18.98 -3.84 2.00
CA SER A 621 19.82 -4.68 2.88
C SER A 621 20.07 -4.08 4.27
N ASP A 622 19.38 -3.01 4.66
CA ASP A 622 19.54 -2.35 5.97
C ASP A 622 18.54 -2.84 7.03
N ARG A 623 19.06 -3.37 8.14
CA ARG A 623 18.28 -4.02 9.23
C ARG A 623 17.28 -3.12 9.98
N LYS A 624 17.07 -1.86 9.55
CA LYS A 624 16.20 -0.89 10.21
C LYS A 624 14.80 -0.79 9.60
N PHE A 625 14.59 -1.33 8.41
CA PHE A 625 13.27 -1.43 7.79
C PHE A 625 12.89 -2.90 7.62
N GLY A 626 11.65 -3.26 7.93
CA GLY A 626 11.09 -4.56 7.55
C GLY A 626 11.20 -4.77 6.03
N MET A 627 11.35 -6.02 5.59
CA MET A 627 11.86 -6.42 4.26
C MET A 627 10.91 -6.12 3.08
N LYS A 628 10.44 -4.88 2.93
CA LYS A 628 9.56 -4.43 1.83
C LYS A 628 10.26 -4.61 0.48
N ARG A 629 10.04 -5.77 -0.16
CA ARG A 629 10.47 -6.01 -1.54
C ARG A 629 9.69 -5.06 -2.45
N ARG A 630 10.36 -4.42 -3.40
CA ARG A 630 9.78 -3.61 -4.48
C ARG A 630 10.14 -4.22 -5.83
N ILE A 631 9.54 -3.73 -6.91
CA ILE A 631 9.81 -4.20 -8.27
C ILE A 631 10.54 -3.10 -9.03
N VAL A 632 11.58 -3.49 -9.77
CA VAL A 632 12.26 -2.63 -10.73
C VAL A 632 12.10 -3.18 -12.14
N PHE A 633 11.86 -2.28 -13.08
CA PHE A 633 12.07 -2.49 -14.50
C PHE A 633 13.48 -2.02 -14.84
N LEU A 634 14.24 -2.87 -15.51
CA LEU A 634 15.66 -2.66 -15.86
C LEU A 634 15.90 -3.06 -17.31
N LYS A 635 16.75 -2.32 -18.01
CA LYS A 635 17.15 -2.62 -19.39
C LYS A 635 18.69 -2.57 -19.49
N PRO A 636 19.37 -3.66 -19.86
CA PRO A 636 20.81 -3.62 -20.13
C PRO A 636 21.14 -2.58 -21.19
N GLY A 637 22.15 -1.75 -20.95
CA GLY A 637 22.47 -0.56 -21.76
C GLY A 637 21.82 0.74 -21.26
N ASP A 638 20.84 0.68 -20.36
CA ASP A 638 20.25 1.83 -19.67
C ASP A 638 20.63 1.82 -18.19
N THR A 639 21.21 2.91 -17.69
CA THR A 639 21.58 3.08 -16.28
C THR A 639 20.38 3.39 -15.37
N THR A 640 19.21 3.66 -15.95
CA THR A 640 18.01 4.15 -15.23
C THR A 640 17.29 3.03 -14.48
N LYS A 641 17.47 2.96 -13.16
CA LYS A 641 16.67 2.07 -12.28
C LYS A 641 15.24 2.59 -12.13
N THR A 642 14.29 1.95 -12.80
CA THR A 642 12.89 2.36 -12.83
C THR A 642 12.06 1.53 -11.85
N PHE A 643 11.55 2.13 -10.76
CA PHE A 643 10.61 1.45 -9.86
C PHE A 643 9.20 1.38 -10.46
N VAL A 644 8.57 0.21 -10.38
CA VAL A 644 7.24 -0.08 -10.93
C VAL A 644 6.33 -0.76 -9.90
N SER A 645 5.01 -0.63 -10.11
CA SER A 645 3.94 -1.03 -9.18
C SER A 645 3.91 -0.22 -7.87
N ASP A 646 2.76 -0.24 -7.19
CA ASP A 646 2.57 0.33 -5.85
C ASP A 646 3.44 -0.40 -4.80
N THR A 647 3.64 -1.71 -4.99
CA THR A 647 4.36 -2.61 -4.07
C THR A 647 3.76 -2.65 -2.65
N GLY A 648 2.44 -2.51 -2.56
CA GLY A 648 1.67 -2.59 -1.32
C GLY A 648 1.40 -4.02 -0.84
N LEU A 649 0.64 -4.11 0.27
CA LEU A 649 0.18 -5.37 0.85
C LEU A 649 -1.14 -5.81 0.21
N VAL A 650 -1.19 -7.04 -0.33
CA VAL A 650 -2.42 -7.65 -0.85
C VAL A 650 -2.72 -8.92 -0.04
N ALA A 651 -3.85 -8.91 0.67
CA ALA A 651 -4.23 -9.94 1.65
C ALA A 651 -3.12 -10.27 2.67
N GLY A 652 -2.46 -9.23 3.19
CA GLY A 652 -1.44 -9.33 4.25
C GLY A 652 -0.01 -9.63 3.80
N ARG A 653 0.24 -9.83 2.48
CA ARG A 653 1.59 -10.12 1.94
C ARG A 653 2.03 -9.09 0.90
N TYR A 654 3.34 -8.90 0.74
CA TYR A 654 3.88 -8.14 -0.40
C TYR A 654 4.03 -9.10 -1.59
N PRO A 655 3.33 -8.89 -2.73
CA PRO A 655 3.48 -9.77 -3.89
C PRO A 655 4.93 -9.83 -4.40
N ALA A 656 5.72 -8.79 -4.17
CA ALA A 656 7.14 -8.76 -4.53
C ALA A 656 8.05 -9.72 -3.71
N GLU A 657 7.53 -10.35 -2.64
CA GLU A 657 8.26 -11.38 -1.87
C GLU A 657 8.38 -12.72 -2.59
N GLY A 658 7.36 -13.11 -3.37
CA GLY A 658 7.23 -14.42 -4.00
C GLY A 658 8.07 -14.68 -5.26
N VAL A 659 7.90 -15.89 -5.83
CA VAL A 659 8.58 -16.32 -7.06
C VAL A 659 7.88 -15.73 -8.28
N PHE A 660 8.62 -14.99 -9.11
CA PHE A 660 8.07 -14.32 -10.29
C PHE A 660 8.03 -15.22 -11.53
N PHE A 661 6.98 -15.05 -12.33
CA PHE A 661 6.91 -15.56 -13.70
C PHE A 661 6.05 -14.64 -14.59
N ILE A 662 6.16 -14.77 -15.91
CA ILE A 662 5.43 -13.90 -16.86
C ILE A 662 4.67 -14.74 -17.90
N SER A 663 3.44 -14.32 -18.22
CA SER A 663 2.74 -14.77 -19.42
C SER A 663 2.62 -13.60 -20.40
N TYR A 664 3.39 -13.69 -21.49
CA TYR A 664 3.26 -12.78 -22.62
C TYR A 664 1.89 -12.90 -23.31
N GLN A 665 1.31 -14.12 -23.35
CA GLN A 665 -0.02 -14.37 -23.94
C GLN A 665 -1.12 -13.63 -23.17
N MET A 666 -1.05 -13.62 -21.84
CA MET A 666 -2.04 -12.96 -20.98
C MET A 666 -1.70 -11.49 -20.69
N ASN A 667 -0.51 -11.03 -21.12
CA ASN A 667 0.10 -9.76 -20.72
C ASN A 667 0.08 -9.55 -19.20
N ARG A 668 0.68 -10.52 -18.47
CA ARG A 668 0.72 -10.53 -16.99
C ARG A 668 2.07 -10.94 -16.44
N LEU A 669 2.55 -10.16 -15.47
CA LEU A 669 3.53 -10.58 -14.49
C LEU A 669 2.76 -11.22 -13.32
N PHE A 670 3.28 -12.33 -12.79
CA PHE A 670 2.71 -13.07 -11.68
C PHE A 670 3.74 -13.23 -10.56
N SER A 671 3.25 -13.49 -9.35
CA SER A 671 4.06 -13.88 -8.20
C SER A 671 3.35 -14.94 -7.38
N VAL A 672 4.08 -15.94 -6.90
CA VAL A 672 3.54 -17.06 -6.13
C VAL A 672 4.11 -17.07 -4.72
N LEU A 673 3.24 -17.21 -3.72
CA LEU A 673 3.60 -17.40 -2.32
C LEU A 673 2.80 -18.56 -1.71
N ALA A 674 3.42 -19.34 -0.83
CA ALA A 674 2.75 -20.37 -0.03
C ALA A 674 2.58 -19.89 1.41
N ASP A 675 1.36 -19.52 1.78
CA ASP A 675 1.00 -19.10 3.14
C ASP A 675 0.66 -20.31 4.01
N ARG A 676 1.54 -20.65 4.96
CA ARG A 676 1.31 -21.70 5.95
C ARG A 676 0.63 -21.12 7.20
N TYR A 677 -0.54 -21.66 7.52
CA TYR A 677 -1.29 -21.47 8.77
C TYR A 677 -1.16 -22.74 9.63
N ASP A 678 -1.91 -22.85 10.73
CA ASP A 678 -1.78 -23.95 11.70
C ASP A 678 -2.02 -25.35 11.09
N THR A 679 -3.06 -25.50 10.28
CA THR A 679 -3.50 -26.78 9.70
C THR A 679 -3.40 -26.85 8.18
N THR A 680 -3.32 -25.71 7.50
CA THR A 680 -3.38 -25.59 6.02
C THR A 680 -2.26 -24.70 5.47
N THR A 681 -1.87 -24.98 4.23
CA THR A 681 -1.02 -24.10 3.42
C THR A 681 -1.80 -23.66 2.18
N THR A 682 -1.95 -22.35 1.98
CA THR A 682 -2.60 -21.76 0.81
C THR A 682 -1.55 -21.21 -0.15
N VAL A 683 -1.46 -21.80 -1.35
CA VAL A 683 -0.72 -21.24 -2.48
C VAL A 683 -1.53 -20.07 -3.03
N LYS A 684 -1.08 -18.83 -2.81
CA LYS A 684 -1.67 -17.61 -3.36
C LYS A 684 -0.92 -17.22 -4.64
N ILE A 685 -1.66 -17.08 -5.74
CA ILE A 685 -1.15 -16.63 -7.02
C ILE A 685 -1.58 -15.17 -7.18
N TYR A 686 -0.62 -14.26 -7.22
CA TYR A 686 -0.86 -12.83 -7.48
C TYR A 686 -0.57 -12.51 -8.95
N SER A 687 -1.25 -11.52 -9.53
CA SER A 687 -0.96 -11.00 -10.87
C SER A 687 -1.07 -9.48 -10.99
N ILE A 688 -0.31 -8.92 -11.92
CA ILE A 688 -0.37 -7.53 -12.37
C ILE A 688 -0.23 -7.51 -13.90
N LYS A 689 -0.96 -6.62 -14.59
CA LYS A 689 -0.97 -6.55 -16.06
C LYS A 689 0.29 -5.82 -16.55
N THR A 690 0.90 -6.32 -17.63
CA THR A 690 2.02 -5.67 -18.31
C THR A 690 1.54 -4.73 -19.44
N PRO A 691 2.29 -3.66 -19.79
CA PRO A 691 3.47 -3.14 -19.08
C PRO A 691 3.10 -2.63 -17.69
N VAL A 692 3.99 -2.79 -16.71
CA VAL A 692 3.74 -2.36 -15.31
C VAL A 692 4.07 -0.87 -15.18
N LEU A 693 3.15 -0.09 -14.61
CA LEU A 693 3.29 1.35 -14.43
C LEU A 693 4.33 1.73 -13.37
N THR A 694 5.01 2.85 -13.60
CA THR A 694 5.72 3.59 -12.54
C THR A 694 4.71 4.38 -11.69
N GLU A 695 5.09 4.72 -10.46
CA GLU A 695 4.25 5.56 -9.58
C GLU A 695 3.97 6.94 -10.20
N GLU A 696 4.95 7.52 -10.91
CA GLU A 696 4.79 8.76 -11.67
C GLU A 696 3.87 8.58 -12.89
N GLY A 697 4.02 7.50 -13.64
CA GLY A 697 3.16 7.19 -14.80
C GLY A 697 1.70 6.97 -14.38
N TYR A 698 1.48 6.29 -13.26
CA TYR A 698 0.15 6.12 -12.66
C TYR A 698 -0.43 7.48 -12.21
N LYS A 699 0.34 8.31 -11.50
CA LYS A 699 -0.08 9.67 -11.10
C LYS A 699 -0.41 10.55 -12.31
N LYS A 700 0.41 10.50 -13.37
CA LYS A 700 0.21 11.25 -14.61
C LYS A 700 -1.04 10.81 -15.38
N LEU A 701 -1.37 9.52 -15.40
CA LEU A 701 -2.64 9.04 -15.94
C LEU A 701 -3.81 9.50 -15.05
N TYR A 702 -3.70 9.35 -13.72
CA TYR A 702 -4.73 9.80 -12.78
C TYR A 702 -5.03 11.30 -12.94
N ASP A 703 -4.00 12.13 -13.08
CA ASP A 703 -4.11 13.58 -13.26
C ASP A 703 -4.85 14.01 -14.54
N LEU A 704 -4.96 13.13 -15.53
CA LEU A 704 -5.68 13.31 -16.79
C LEU A 704 -7.11 12.74 -16.77
N THR A 705 -7.51 12.01 -15.72
CA THR A 705 -8.87 11.45 -15.62
C THR A 705 -9.93 12.55 -15.50
N PRO A 706 -11.16 12.34 -16.02
CA PRO A 706 -12.27 13.28 -15.83
C PRO A 706 -12.52 13.60 -14.35
N ASN A 707 -12.49 12.59 -13.47
CA ASN A 707 -12.62 12.76 -12.02
C ASN A 707 -11.55 13.69 -11.43
N ALA A 708 -10.27 13.52 -11.80
CA ALA A 708 -9.20 14.40 -11.31
C ALA A 708 -9.33 15.83 -11.85
N ILE A 709 -9.74 15.99 -13.12
CA ILE A 709 -10.01 17.29 -13.73
C ILE A 709 -11.19 17.98 -13.02
N TYR A 710 -12.27 17.25 -12.74
CA TYR A 710 -13.44 17.75 -12.01
C TYR A 710 -13.10 18.15 -10.56
N LYS A 711 -12.36 17.29 -9.83
CA LYS A 711 -11.83 17.62 -8.50
C LYS A 711 -10.92 18.85 -8.51
N LYS A 712 -10.06 19.02 -9.54
CA LYS A 712 -9.23 20.22 -9.72
C LYS A 712 -10.09 21.47 -9.99
N LYS A 713 -11.11 21.37 -10.86
CA LYS A 713 -12.09 22.46 -11.08
C LYS A 713 -12.79 22.85 -9.78
N ILE A 714 -13.31 21.89 -9.01
CA ILE A 714 -13.92 22.15 -7.69
C ILE A 714 -12.92 22.75 -6.71
N ALA A 715 -11.67 22.27 -6.66
CA ALA A 715 -10.64 22.80 -5.75
C ALA A 715 -10.16 24.22 -6.12
N VAL A 716 -10.35 24.65 -7.36
CA VAL A 716 -10.17 26.05 -7.79
C VAL A 716 -11.43 26.87 -7.46
N LEU A 717 -12.61 26.37 -7.81
CA LEU A 717 -13.90 27.02 -7.52
C LEU A 717 -14.16 27.20 -6.02
N SER A 718 -13.69 26.30 -5.16
CA SER A 718 -13.82 26.43 -3.71
C SER A 718 -12.86 27.46 -3.13
N LYS A 719 -11.63 27.58 -3.65
CA LYS A 719 -10.70 28.65 -3.25
C LYS A 719 -11.27 30.02 -3.59
N TRP A 720 -11.72 30.22 -4.83
CA TRP A 720 -12.38 31.48 -5.23
C TRP A 720 -13.73 31.67 -4.55
N GLY A 721 -14.51 30.62 -4.37
CA GLY A 721 -15.82 30.65 -3.71
C GLY A 721 -15.74 31.01 -2.23
N ILE A 722 -14.71 30.56 -1.50
CA ILE A 722 -14.42 31.01 -0.14
C ILE A 722 -14.08 32.52 -0.14
N SER A 723 -13.28 32.99 -1.09
CA SER A 723 -12.97 34.43 -1.23
C SER A 723 -14.20 35.27 -1.57
N PHE A 724 -15.08 34.78 -2.46
CA PHE A 724 -16.31 35.48 -2.86
C PHE A 724 -17.38 35.45 -1.76
N ALA A 725 -17.49 34.34 -1.02
CA ALA A 725 -18.33 34.24 0.16
C ALA A 725 -17.83 35.16 1.29
N ALA A 726 -16.51 35.25 1.52
CA ALA A 726 -15.94 36.22 2.45
C ALA A 726 -16.29 37.67 2.05
N LEU A 727 -16.28 37.98 0.74
CA LEU A 727 -16.72 39.28 0.21
C LEU A 727 -18.21 39.55 0.47
N LEU A 728 -19.08 38.55 0.27
CA LEU A 728 -20.53 38.64 0.52
C LEU A 728 -20.88 38.70 2.02
N PHE A 729 -20.08 38.06 2.89
CA PHE A 729 -20.32 38.08 4.34
C PHE A 729 -19.68 39.26 5.07
N LEU A 730 -18.74 40.00 4.46
CA LEU A 730 -18.17 41.24 5.01
C LEU A 730 -19.22 42.23 5.60
N PRO A 731 -20.33 42.57 4.91
CA PRO A 731 -21.37 43.44 5.48
C PRO A 731 -22.25 42.75 6.54
N VAL A 732 -22.33 41.41 6.55
CA VAL A 732 -23.08 40.63 7.55
C VAL A 732 -22.30 40.54 8.87
N VAL A 733 -20.96 40.50 8.80
CA VAL A 733 -20.09 40.38 9.96
C VAL A 733 -20.36 41.46 11.02
N PRO A 734 -20.42 42.78 10.75
CA PRO A 734 -20.73 43.80 11.76
C PRO A 734 -22.09 43.59 12.48
N ILE A 735 -23.12 43.20 11.74
CA ILE A 735 -24.49 42.98 12.26
C ILE A 735 -24.50 41.73 13.16
N TYR A 736 -23.77 40.69 12.77
CA TYR A 736 -23.56 39.52 13.62
C TYR A 736 -22.65 39.81 14.81
N TYR A 737 -21.59 40.61 14.65
CA TYR A 737 -20.59 40.91 15.69
C TYR A 737 -21.16 41.80 16.79
N THR A 738 -22.08 42.71 16.49
CA THR A 738 -22.77 43.54 17.49
C THR A 738 -23.72 42.71 18.36
N LYS A 739 -24.53 41.81 17.76
CA LYS A 739 -25.36 40.85 18.52
C LYS A 739 -24.50 39.80 19.26
N ARG A 740 -23.46 39.27 18.60
CA ARG A 740 -22.55 38.27 19.19
C ARG A 740 -21.65 38.88 20.26
N ARG A 741 -21.28 40.18 20.23
CA ARG A 741 -20.59 40.83 21.38
C ARG A 741 -21.44 40.74 22.64
N LYS A 742 -22.74 41.07 22.59
CA LYS A 742 -23.61 41.00 23.78
C LYS A 742 -23.77 39.58 24.35
N ARG A 743 -23.74 38.54 23.50
CA ARG A 743 -23.77 37.12 23.94
C ARG A 743 -22.39 36.61 24.38
N LYS A 744 -21.36 36.83 23.56
CA LYS A 744 -19.98 36.37 23.80
C LYS A 744 -19.30 37.11 24.95
N MET A 745 -19.70 38.34 25.30
CA MET A 745 -19.24 38.99 26.53
C MET A 745 -19.78 38.27 27.77
N ARG A 746 -21.06 37.89 27.81
CA ARG A 746 -21.60 37.03 28.89
C ARG A 746 -20.93 35.65 28.91
N GLU A 747 -20.70 35.06 27.75
CA GLU A 747 -20.04 33.75 27.62
C GLU A 747 -18.56 33.78 28.02
N LEU A 748 -17.83 34.86 27.70
CA LEU A 748 -16.44 35.07 28.12
C LEU A 748 -16.36 35.45 29.61
N GLN A 749 -17.37 36.14 30.13
CA GLN A 749 -17.50 36.44 31.55
C GLN A 749 -17.79 35.16 32.34
N LEU A 750 -18.74 34.32 31.91
CA LEU A 750 -18.97 32.99 32.47
C LEU A 750 -17.74 32.07 32.33
N ARG A 751 -17.03 32.08 31.19
CA ARG A 751 -15.75 31.36 31.07
C ARG A 751 -14.68 31.91 32.01
N ARG A 752 -14.61 33.22 32.24
CA ARG A 752 -13.69 33.82 33.23
C ARG A 752 -14.09 33.50 34.66
N GLU A 753 -15.38 33.46 34.98
CA GLU A 753 -15.90 33.09 36.31
C GLU A 753 -15.79 31.57 36.58
N ALA A 754 -15.77 30.74 35.53
CA ALA A 754 -15.48 29.31 35.63
C ALA A 754 -13.97 29.03 35.69
N GLN A 755 -13.16 29.68 34.85
CA GLN A 755 -11.70 29.57 34.90
C GLN A 755 -11.12 30.20 36.16
N ALA A 756 -11.70 31.29 36.68
CA ALA A 756 -11.37 31.82 38.00
C ALA A 756 -11.67 30.78 39.07
N ARG A 757 -12.88 30.21 39.12
CA ARG A 757 -13.22 29.14 40.09
C ARG A 757 -12.35 27.90 39.96
N VAL A 758 -11.92 27.51 38.76
CA VAL A 758 -10.96 26.40 38.56
C VAL A 758 -9.56 26.77 39.07
N GLU A 759 -9.06 27.98 38.79
CA GLU A 759 -7.73 28.41 39.26
C GLU A 759 -7.72 28.78 40.76
N GLU A 760 -8.88 29.14 41.32
CA GLU A 760 -9.14 29.39 42.74
C GLU A 760 -9.22 28.06 43.51
N PHE A 761 -9.97 27.08 43.00
CA PHE A 761 -9.92 25.68 43.45
C PHE A 761 -8.50 25.09 43.37
N ARG A 762 -7.72 25.46 42.35
CA ARG A 762 -6.30 25.06 42.19
C ARG A 762 -5.34 25.79 43.14
N LYS A 763 -5.70 26.99 43.59
CA LYS A 763 -4.97 27.78 44.61
C LYS A 763 -5.29 27.37 46.05
N GLU A 764 -6.32 26.54 46.27
CA GLU A 764 -6.67 26.01 47.58
C GLU A 764 -5.69 24.91 48.04
N ASN A 765 -4.41 25.28 48.16
CA ASN A 765 -3.29 24.44 48.58
C ASN A 765 -2.45 25.21 49.63
N GLU A 766 -2.81 25.06 50.90
CA GLU A 766 -1.90 25.32 52.03
C GLU A 766 -2.00 24.18 53.07
N PRO A 767 -0.95 23.98 53.89
CA PRO A 767 0.37 24.61 53.82
C PRO A 767 1.34 23.84 52.89
N GLU A 768 2.41 24.51 52.44
CA GLU A 768 3.57 23.87 51.80
C GLU A 768 4.70 23.56 52.80
N CYS A 769 4.42 23.61 54.11
CA CYS A 769 5.34 23.26 55.21
C CYS A 769 4.95 21.94 55.88
N ASP A 770 5.90 21.31 56.57
CA ASP A 770 5.74 20.12 57.44
C ASP A 770 4.91 19.00 56.80
N LEU A 771 5.23 18.64 55.55
CA LEU A 771 4.43 17.75 54.71
C LEU A 771 5.26 16.59 54.14
N VAL A 772 4.73 15.37 54.27
CA VAL A 772 5.28 14.15 53.65
C VAL A 772 4.27 13.56 52.68
N THR A 773 4.64 13.38 51.41
CA THR A 773 3.74 12.83 50.37
C THR A 773 4.47 12.11 49.23
N LEU A 774 3.74 11.22 48.54
CA LEU A 774 4.17 10.53 47.31
C LEU A 774 3.29 10.88 46.08
N PHE A 775 2.31 11.77 46.25
CA PHE A 775 1.40 12.23 45.20
C PHE A 775 1.98 13.48 44.53
N GLY A 776 2.14 13.43 43.20
CA GLY A 776 3.02 14.36 42.48
C GLY A 776 4.50 14.03 42.66
N GLY A 777 4.80 12.79 43.06
CA GLY A 777 6.16 12.31 43.33
C GLY A 777 6.56 12.39 44.79
N LEU A 778 7.78 11.91 45.11
CA LEU A 778 8.34 12.01 46.46
C LEU A 778 8.61 13.47 46.82
N LYS A 779 7.89 13.97 47.82
CA LYS A 779 8.05 15.32 48.39
C LYS A 779 8.03 15.27 49.91
N ILE A 780 8.95 16.02 50.50
CA ILE A 780 9.12 16.18 51.95
C ILE A 780 9.47 17.65 52.18
N PHE A 781 8.57 18.41 52.78
CA PHE A 781 8.74 19.83 53.05
C PHE A 781 8.96 20.07 54.55
N ASP A 782 9.99 20.85 54.91
CA ASP A 782 10.24 21.28 56.29
C ASP A 782 9.29 22.40 56.76
N HIS A 783 9.44 22.82 58.01
CA HIS A 783 8.67 23.91 58.64
C HIS A 783 8.83 25.29 57.98
N THR A 784 9.84 25.48 57.11
CA THR A 784 10.07 26.71 56.33
C THR A 784 9.52 26.61 54.89
N GLY A 785 9.01 25.44 54.49
CA GLY A 785 8.59 25.16 53.11
C GLY A 785 9.73 24.65 52.21
N GLY A 786 10.89 24.30 52.78
CA GLY A 786 12.01 23.73 52.05
C GLY A 786 11.75 22.28 51.65
N ASP A 787 11.73 21.99 50.34
CA ASP A 787 11.66 20.61 49.83
C ASP A 787 13.01 19.90 50.00
N ILE A 788 13.13 19.21 51.14
CA ILE A 788 14.28 18.41 51.60
C ILE A 788 14.72 17.41 50.53
N THR A 789 13.78 16.92 49.69
CA THR A 789 14.11 15.91 48.68
C THR A 789 15.06 16.45 47.61
N ASN A 790 15.20 17.77 47.42
CA ASN A 790 16.15 18.32 46.43
C ASN A 790 17.62 18.03 46.77
N GLY A 791 17.94 17.71 48.03
CA GLY A 791 19.26 17.20 48.44
C GLY A 791 19.52 15.73 48.05
N LEU A 792 18.52 15.00 47.53
CA LEU A 792 18.62 13.58 47.19
C LEU A 792 18.75 13.34 45.69
N SER A 793 19.71 12.49 45.31
CA SER A 793 19.86 12.01 43.93
C SER A 793 18.71 11.08 43.50
N PRO A 794 18.46 10.86 42.20
CA PRO A 794 17.34 10.04 41.74
C PRO A 794 17.28 8.64 42.38
N LYS A 795 18.42 7.95 42.52
CA LYS A 795 18.47 6.61 43.16
C LYS A 795 18.25 6.68 44.68
N GLN A 796 18.55 7.80 45.33
CA GLN A 796 18.21 8.03 46.73
C GLN A 796 16.72 8.32 46.93
N LYS A 797 16.11 9.08 46.01
CA LYS A 797 14.65 9.29 45.99
C LYS A 797 13.91 7.98 45.78
N GLU A 798 14.36 7.12 44.87
CA GLU A 798 13.79 5.78 44.64
C GLU A 798 13.87 4.88 45.89
N VAL A 799 15.05 4.78 46.53
CA VAL A 799 15.21 4.02 47.79
C VAL A 799 14.30 4.56 48.89
N LEU A 800 14.23 5.89 49.05
CA LEU A 800 13.43 6.50 50.10
C LEU A 800 11.93 6.29 49.86
N ALA A 801 11.46 6.51 48.63
CA ALA A 801 10.07 6.26 48.23
C ALA A 801 9.68 4.77 48.41
N CYS A 802 10.58 3.84 48.08
CA CYS A 802 10.38 2.41 48.30
C CYS A 802 10.18 2.11 49.81
N VAL A 803 11.09 2.60 50.67
CA VAL A 803 10.97 2.38 52.12
C VAL A 803 9.71 3.03 52.69
N MET A 804 9.37 4.25 52.28
CA MET A 804 8.14 4.94 52.70
C MET A 804 6.88 4.17 52.30
N TYR A 805 6.78 3.74 51.04
CA TYR A 805 5.65 2.97 50.53
C TYR A 805 5.42 1.69 51.34
N TYR A 806 6.43 0.83 51.50
CA TYR A 806 6.25 -0.42 52.23
C TYR A 806 5.99 -0.17 53.73
N SER A 807 6.73 0.74 54.37
CA SER A 807 6.56 1.04 55.81
C SER A 807 5.13 1.52 56.15
N LEU A 808 4.51 2.31 55.28
CA LEU A 808 3.22 2.96 55.56
C LEU A 808 2.02 2.28 54.87
N SER A 809 2.25 1.36 53.91
CA SER A 809 1.21 0.46 53.37
C SER A 809 0.90 -0.75 54.26
N GLY A 810 1.56 -0.87 55.42
CA GLY A 810 1.42 -2.00 56.34
C GLY A 810 2.29 -3.22 56.01
N ASN A 811 3.35 -3.05 55.22
CA ASN A 811 4.29 -4.11 54.83
C ASN A 811 5.66 -3.95 55.54
N GLU A 812 6.41 -5.04 55.72
CA GLU A 812 7.76 -4.95 56.33
C GLU A 812 8.84 -4.58 55.31
N ALA A 813 9.19 -3.29 55.24
CA ALA A 813 10.38 -2.83 54.52
C ALA A 813 11.65 -3.45 55.12
N ASN A 814 12.41 -4.19 54.31
CA ASN A 814 13.61 -4.90 54.75
C ASN A 814 14.69 -4.96 53.65
N PHE A 815 15.92 -5.27 54.04
CA PHE A 815 17.06 -5.31 53.12
C PHE A 815 16.91 -6.28 51.94
N THR A 816 16.25 -7.43 52.12
CA THR A 816 16.12 -8.44 51.06
C THR A 816 15.18 -7.97 49.96
N GLU A 817 14.03 -7.40 50.32
CA GLU A 817 13.09 -6.87 49.33
C GLU A 817 13.58 -5.55 48.72
N LEU A 818 14.25 -4.69 49.49
CA LEU A 818 14.88 -3.48 48.93
C LEU A 818 15.99 -3.82 47.92
N ASP A 819 16.84 -4.82 48.22
CA ASP A 819 17.91 -5.26 47.31
C ASP A 819 17.35 -5.79 46.00
N LYS A 820 16.28 -6.60 46.03
CA LYS A 820 15.56 -7.07 44.83
C LYS A 820 14.99 -5.91 44.03
N LEU A 821 14.09 -5.13 44.63
CA LEU A 821 13.25 -4.16 43.91
C LEU A 821 14.05 -3.00 43.33
N VAL A 822 15.13 -2.57 44.00
CA VAL A 822 15.89 -1.37 43.63
C VAL A 822 17.20 -1.69 42.89
N TRP A 823 17.77 -2.89 43.06
CA TRP A 823 19.07 -3.25 42.49
C TRP A 823 19.10 -4.64 41.81
N GLU A 824 17.98 -5.02 41.18
CA GLU A 824 17.87 -6.22 40.36
C GLU A 824 19.05 -6.35 39.36
N GLY A 825 19.48 -7.60 39.09
CA GLY A 825 20.64 -7.90 38.25
C GLY A 825 22.03 -7.57 38.82
N THR A 826 22.14 -6.90 39.97
CA THR A 826 23.45 -6.53 40.57
C THR A 826 24.07 -7.70 41.36
N HIS A 827 25.34 -8.00 41.11
CA HIS A 827 26.07 -9.06 41.84
C HIS A 827 26.07 -8.85 43.37
N SER A 828 25.75 -9.92 44.09
CA SER A 828 25.45 -9.92 45.54
C SER A 828 26.53 -9.33 46.44
N GLU A 829 27.81 -9.53 46.11
CA GLU A 829 28.96 -8.99 46.87
C GLU A 829 28.96 -7.46 46.99
N LYS A 830 28.41 -6.76 45.98
CA LYS A 830 28.41 -5.29 45.93
C LYS A 830 27.14 -4.66 46.51
N LEU A 831 26.02 -5.39 46.54
CA LEU A 831 24.71 -4.91 47.03
C LEU A 831 24.79 -4.35 48.46
N LYS A 832 25.37 -5.09 49.40
CA LYS A 832 25.50 -4.68 50.81
C LYS A 832 26.18 -3.32 50.97
N ASN A 833 27.24 -3.07 50.20
CA ASN A 833 27.98 -1.81 50.25
C ASN A 833 27.20 -0.67 49.59
N LEU A 834 26.61 -0.93 48.41
CA LEU A 834 25.80 0.07 47.68
C LEU A 834 24.57 0.51 48.48
N ARG A 835 23.83 -0.44 49.07
CA ARG A 835 22.70 -0.17 49.96
C ARG A 835 23.15 0.64 51.17
N ASN A 836 24.19 0.20 51.90
CA ASN A 836 24.63 0.88 53.12
C ASN A 836 25.10 2.31 52.85
N VAL A 837 25.85 2.56 51.77
CA VAL A 837 26.25 3.92 51.37
C VAL A 837 25.04 4.78 50.97
N THR A 838 24.05 4.20 50.28
CA THR A 838 22.84 4.94 49.87
C THR A 838 21.96 5.30 51.07
N LEU A 839 21.70 4.35 51.97
CA LEU A 839 20.98 4.57 53.23
C LEU A 839 21.71 5.56 54.14
N SER A 840 23.04 5.51 54.23
CA SER A 840 23.82 6.47 55.01
C SER A 840 23.71 7.89 54.45
N LYS A 841 23.74 8.07 53.13
CA LYS A 841 23.56 9.40 52.54
C LYS A 841 22.15 9.95 52.78
N ILE A 842 21.10 9.13 52.59
CA ILE A 842 19.72 9.52 52.91
C ILE A 842 19.58 9.92 54.39
N ARG A 843 20.13 9.11 55.31
CA ARG A 843 20.11 9.42 56.75
C ARG A 843 20.90 10.66 57.12
N ASN A 844 21.94 11.02 56.36
CA ASN A 844 22.67 12.27 56.57
C ASN A 844 21.83 13.48 56.09
N THR A 845 21.22 13.40 54.90
CA THR A 845 20.33 14.47 54.39
C THR A 845 19.13 14.71 55.32
N LEU A 846 18.54 13.65 55.88
CA LEU A 846 17.42 13.77 56.83
C LEU A 846 17.86 14.19 58.24
N ARG A 847 19.16 14.19 58.57
CA ARG A 847 19.64 14.47 59.94
C ARG A 847 19.45 15.92 60.37
N GLU A 848 19.39 16.83 59.40
CA GLU A 848 19.29 18.28 59.62
C GLU A 848 17.85 18.73 59.92
N TYR A 849 16.88 17.82 59.82
CA TYR A 849 15.45 18.10 59.95
C TYR A 849 14.85 17.30 61.12
N GLU A 850 14.42 17.99 62.16
CA GLU A 850 13.70 17.38 63.27
C GLU A 850 12.33 16.86 62.79
N GLY A 851 11.80 15.81 63.44
CA GLY A 851 10.52 15.17 63.10
C GLY A 851 10.56 14.03 62.05
N ILE A 852 11.61 13.90 61.22
CA ILE A 852 11.69 12.84 60.19
C ILE A 852 12.95 11.99 60.31
N LYS A 853 12.80 10.68 60.51
CA LYS A 853 13.91 9.74 60.80
C LYS A 853 13.78 8.43 60.01
N LEU A 854 14.74 8.16 59.12
CA LEU A 854 14.91 6.83 58.51
C LEU A 854 15.59 5.87 59.50
N LEU A 855 14.79 4.99 60.11
CA LEU A 855 15.23 4.01 61.09
C LEU A 855 15.76 2.73 60.41
N VAL A 856 16.84 2.19 60.97
CA VAL A 856 17.44 0.92 60.55
C VAL A 856 17.63 0.05 61.78
N ARG A 857 16.93 -1.08 61.86
CA ARG A 857 16.96 -2.02 63.01
C ARG A 857 17.32 -3.41 62.50
N GLY A 858 18.61 -3.76 62.56
CA GLY A 858 19.13 -4.99 61.96
C GLY A 858 18.97 -4.97 60.43
N THR A 859 18.17 -5.88 59.89
CA THR A 859 17.79 -5.95 58.47
C THR A 859 16.51 -5.20 58.12
N ARG A 860 15.77 -4.69 59.12
CA ARG A 860 14.50 -3.97 58.93
C ARG A 860 14.74 -2.48 58.76
N LEU A 861 13.91 -1.89 57.90
CA LEU A 861 13.84 -0.46 57.62
C LEU A 861 12.46 0.04 58.05
N ALA A 862 12.40 1.26 58.56
CA ALA A 862 11.15 1.96 58.81
C ALA A 862 11.36 3.45 58.58
N PHE A 863 10.44 4.08 57.85
CA PHE A 863 10.39 5.54 57.82
C PHE A 863 9.53 6.04 58.99
N SER A 864 10.15 6.79 59.90
CA SER A 864 9.49 7.35 61.07
C SER A 864 9.22 8.83 60.83
N ILE A 865 7.97 9.23 61.08
CA ILE A 865 7.47 10.60 61.01
C ILE A 865 6.88 10.89 62.39
N GLU A 866 7.17 12.05 62.95
CA GLU A 866 6.61 12.52 64.24
C GLU A 866 5.41 13.44 63.97
N ASP A 867 4.50 13.56 64.96
CA ASP A 867 3.15 14.15 64.81
C ASP A 867 3.13 15.61 64.33
N ASN A 868 4.28 16.30 64.30
CA ASN A 868 4.41 17.63 63.74
C ASN A 868 4.37 17.67 62.20
N TYR A 869 4.55 16.53 61.52
CA TYR A 869 4.45 16.43 60.06
C TYR A 869 3.14 15.78 59.60
N LYS A 870 2.50 16.39 58.60
CA LYS A 870 1.36 15.82 57.91
C LYS A 870 1.79 14.65 57.01
N ASN A 871 1.54 13.42 57.46
CA ASN A 871 1.75 12.20 56.68
C ASN A 871 0.58 11.94 55.71
N GLU A 872 0.63 12.50 54.50
CA GLU A 872 -0.41 12.27 53.48
C GLU A 872 -0.46 10.81 53.00
N LEU A 873 0.65 10.05 53.10
CA LEU A 873 0.69 8.67 52.63
C LEU A 873 -0.08 7.71 53.56
N GLU A 874 0.10 7.85 54.87
CA GLU A 874 -0.68 7.11 55.87
C GLU A 874 -2.14 7.55 55.89
N SER A 875 -2.39 8.87 55.80
CA SER A 875 -3.74 9.42 55.61
C SER A 875 -4.44 8.77 54.42
N TYR A 876 -3.75 8.68 53.28
CA TYR A 876 -4.25 8.01 52.09
C TYR A 876 -4.53 6.52 52.30
N PHE A 877 -3.62 5.74 52.92
CA PHE A 877 -3.87 4.31 53.14
C PHE A 877 -5.02 4.02 54.11
N LEU A 878 -5.18 4.86 55.15
CA LEU A 878 -6.34 4.78 56.06
C LEU A 878 -7.64 5.10 55.31
N LEU A 879 -7.68 6.20 54.54
CA LEU A 879 -8.84 6.60 53.76
C LEU A 879 -9.18 5.60 52.64
N LYS A 880 -8.17 5.09 51.92
CA LYS A 880 -8.33 4.00 50.93
C LYS A 880 -8.97 2.76 51.55
N ARG A 881 -8.53 2.37 52.76
CA ARG A 881 -9.09 1.21 53.48
C ARG A 881 -10.53 1.47 53.95
N PHE A 882 -10.85 2.69 54.37
CA PHE A 882 -12.18 3.07 54.84
C PHE A 882 -13.19 3.21 53.70
N LEU A 883 -12.85 3.96 52.65
CA LEU A 883 -13.71 4.29 51.51
C LEU A 883 -13.89 3.14 50.51
N LYS A 884 -13.11 2.05 50.64
CA LYS A 884 -13.33 0.82 49.85
C LYS A 884 -14.65 0.11 50.19
N ASP A 885 -15.23 0.35 51.36
CA ASP A 885 -16.61 -0.01 51.64
C ASP A 885 -17.54 1.07 51.08
N LYS A 886 -18.39 0.71 50.10
CA LYS A 886 -19.28 1.66 49.43
C LYS A 886 -20.26 2.38 50.38
N ARG A 887 -20.51 1.84 51.58
CA ARG A 887 -21.32 2.49 52.62
C ARG A 887 -20.65 3.75 53.18
N ASN A 888 -19.31 3.75 53.24
CA ASN A 888 -18.51 4.84 53.81
C ASN A 888 -18.29 6.00 52.81
N LEU A 889 -18.63 5.82 51.53
CA LEU A 889 -18.59 6.89 50.52
C LEU A 889 -19.60 8.02 50.78
N GLN A 890 -20.52 7.84 51.73
CA GLN A 890 -21.43 8.89 52.21
C GLN A 890 -20.77 9.82 53.24
N ASP A 891 -19.60 9.47 53.77
CA ASP A 891 -18.83 10.35 54.64
C ASP A 891 -18.03 11.36 53.81
N GLU A 892 -18.61 12.56 53.63
CA GLU A 892 -18.02 13.61 52.80
C GLU A 892 -16.67 14.10 53.35
N GLU A 893 -16.43 14.05 54.67
CA GLU A 893 -15.16 14.50 55.25
C GLU A 893 -14.00 13.56 54.87
N SER A 894 -14.16 12.23 55.05
CA SER A 894 -13.16 11.26 54.57
C SER A 894 -12.97 11.32 53.06
N PHE A 895 -14.06 11.40 52.29
CA PHE A 895 -13.97 11.45 50.83
C PHE A 895 -13.30 12.74 50.33
N MET A 896 -13.56 13.88 50.95
CA MET A 896 -12.89 15.15 50.64
C MET A 896 -11.39 15.14 50.98
N ASN A 897 -11.01 14.58 52.12
CA ASN A 897 -9.60 14.42 52.47
C ASN A 897 -8.87 13.49 51.49
N PHE A 898 -9.53 12.43 51.03
CA PHE A 898 -9.03 11.53 49.99
C PHE A 898 -8.82 12.24 48.64
N LEU A 899 -9.78 13.07 48.20
CA LEU A 899 -9.62 13.90 47.01
C LEU A 899 -8.52 14.95 47.16
N LYS A 900 -8.39 15.59 48.34
CA LYS A 900 -7.34 16.59 48.58
C LYS A 900 -5.93 16.02 48.44
N ILE A 901 -5.72 14.75 48.82
CA ILE A 901 -4.43 14.06 48.64
C ILE A 901 -4.23 13.63 47.19
N THR A 902 -5.18 12.90 46.60
CA THR A 902 -5.05 12.33 45.24
C THR A 902 -4.89 13.40 44.15
N ARG A 903 -5.61 14.53 44.27
CA ARG A 903 -5.51 15.69 43.35
C ARG A 903 -4.08 16.28 43.23
N ARG A 904 -3.17 16.00 44.17
CA ARG A 904 -1.82 16.59 44.20
C ARG A 904 -0.95 16.16 42.99
N GLY A 905 -1.17 14.98 42.43
CA GLY A 905 -0.46 14.48 41.24
C GLY A 905 -0.38 12.96 41.20
N ARG A 906 0.30 12.38 40.19
CA ARG A 906 0.36 10.92 40.04
C ARG A 906 1.14 10.26 41.17
N PHE A 907 0.83 9.00 41.45
CA PHE A 907 1.51 8.28 42.52
C PHE A 907 2.93 7.92 42.09
N LEU A 908 3.92 8.23 42.95
CA LEU A 908 5.34 8.04 42.67
C LEU A 908 5.81 8.76 41.38
N GLU A 909 5.19 9.89 41.01
CA GLU A 909 5.56 10.65 39.81
C GLU A 909 7.06 11.04 39.80
N GLY A 910 7.71 10.95 38.64
CA GLY A 910 9.15 11.23 38.48
C GLY A 910 10.10 10.18 39.06
N ILE A 911 9.62 9.12 39.74
CA ILE A 911 10.47 8.01 40.22
C ILE A 911 10.58 6.94 39.12
N THR A 912 11.81 6.54 38.79
CA THR A 912 12.17 5.71 37.64
C THR A 912 12.84 4.39 38.05
N GLY A 913 12.06 3.48 38.64
CA GLY A 913 12.48 2.10 38.96
C GLY A 913 11.43 1.10 38.47
N GLU A 914 11.81 -0.14 38.15
CA GLU A 914 10.91 -1.10 37.49
C GLU A 914 9.75 -1.54 38.39
N TRP A 915 9.98 -1.65 39.70
CA TRP A 915 8.94 -1.89 40.71
C TRP A 915 7.87 -0.80 40.78
N VAL A 916 8.18 0.43 40.34
CA VAL A 916 7.33 1.61 40.52
C VAL A 916 6.06 1.52 39.69
N GLU A 917 6.13 0.99 38.46
CA GLU A 917 4.96 0.96 37.56
C GLU A 917 3.89 -0.01 38.07
N GLY A 918 4.28 -1.20 38.55
CA GLY A 918 3.34 -2.16 39.14
C GLY A 918 2.64 -1.61 40.38
N VAL A 919 3.37 -0.88 41.24
CA VAL A 919 2.77 -0.17 42.39
C VAL A 919 1.85 0.96 41.93
N ARG A 920 2.33 1.82 41.02
CA ARG A 920 1.57 2.96 40.48
C ARG A 920 0.25 2.52 39.86
N MET A 921 0.27 1.51 38.97
CA MET A 921 -0.94 0.95 38.36
C MET A 921 -1.93 0.42 39.40
N SER A 922 -1.45 -0.28 40.44
CA SER A 922 -2.31 -0.85 41.49
C SER A 922 -2.94 0.22 42.41
N GLU A 923 -2.23 1.31 42.67
CA GLU A 923 -2.74 2.43 43.45
C GLU A 923 -3.68 3.33 42.63
N GLU A 924 -3.32 3.67 41.39
CA GLU A 924 -4.14 4.50 40.51
C GLU A 924 -5.46 3.80 40.14
N ALA A 925 -5.46 2.49 39.88
CA ALA A 925 -6.70 1.72 39.68
C ALA A 925 -7.63 1.76 40.91
N ALA A 926 -7.08 1.66 42.13
CA ALA A 926 -7.86 1.74 43.36
C ALA A 926 -8.42 3.15 43.62
N ILE A 927 -7.70 4.20 43.22
CA ILE A 927 -8.18 5.59 43.31
C ILE A 927 -9.37 5.81 42.36
N ILE A 928 -9.25 5.32 41.12
CA ILE A 928 -10.30 5.39 40.10
C ILE A 928 -11.52 4.57 40.54
N GLU A 929 -11.34 3.37 41.09
CA GLU A 929 -12.42 2.55 41.66
C GLU A 929 -13.21 3.32 42.73
N ILE A 930 -12.54 3.91 43.72
CA ILE A 930 -13.18 4.66 44.80
C ILE A 930 -13.93 5.89 44.25
N ALA A 931 -13.33 6.62 43.31
CA ALA A 931 -13.94 7.81 42.71
C ALA A 931 -15.16 7.49 41.81
N LEU A 932 -15.09 6.46 40.97
CA LEU A 932 -16.21 6.03 40.12
C LEU A 932 -17.42 5.60 40.95
N ASN A 933 -17.19 4.90 42.07
CA ASN A 933 -18.26 4.50 42.98
C ASN A 933 -18.98 5.69 43.65
N LYS A 934 -18.28 6.80 43.92
CA LYS A 934 -18.90 8.06 44.38
C LYS A 934 -19.59 8.79 43.22
N LEU A 935 -18.95 8.87 42.05
CA LEU A 935 -19.48 9.55 40.86
C LEU A 935 -20.84 9.00 40.44
N ASP A 936 -21.05 7.69 40.47
CA ASP A 936 -22.35 7.06 40.18
C ASP A 936 -23.46 7.53 41.15
N ALA A 937 -23.15 7.68 42.45
CA ALA A 937 -24.11 8.17 43.43
C ALA A 937 -24.42 9.66 43.26
N VAL A 938 -23.40 10.50 43.06
CA VAL A 938 -23.53 11.96 42.90
C VAL A 938 -24.20 12.31 41.55
N PHE A 939 -23.92 11.56 40.50
CA PHE A 939 -24.56 11.77 39.19
C PHE A 939 -26.07 11.47 39.24
N ARG A 940 -26.48 10.50 40.06
CA ARG A 940 -27.90 10.14 40.29
C ARG A 940 -28.64 11.13 41.19
N SER A 941 -27.97 11.83 42.10
CA SER A 941 -28.59 12.94 42.86
C SER A 941 -28.72 14.22 42.04
N GLY A 942 -28.05 14.29 40.87
CA GLY A 942 -28.11 15.43 39.95
C GLY A 942 -27.12 16.55 40.26
N ASP A 943 -26.19 16.36 41.20
CA ASP A 943 -25.13 17.33 41.47
C ASP A 943 -23.99 17.18 40.45
N TYR A 944 -24.28 17.64 39.23
CA TYR A 944 -23.34 17.61 38.13
C TYR A 944 -22.12 18.52 38.35
N GLU A 945 -22.19 19.53 39.21
CA GLU A 945 -21.04 20.39 39.50
C GLU A 945 -20.04 19.63 40.39
N GLU A 946 -20.54 18.88 41.38
CA GLU A 946 -19.75 17.96 42.17
C GLU A 946 -19.16 16.81 41.33
N CYS A 947 -19.94 16.24 40.39
CA CYS A 947 -19.40 15.24 39.45
C CYS A 947 -18.17 15.75 38.70
N LEU A 948 -18.14 17.02 38.29
CA LEU A 948 -16.96 17.61 37.65
C LEU A 948 -15.79 17.75 38.64
N ARG A 949 -16.06 18.22 39.87
CA ARG A 949 -15.03 18.40 40.91
C ARG A 949 -14.34 17.07 41.26
N ILE A 950 -15.10 15.98 41.38
CA ILE A 950 -14.57 14.64 41.64
C ILE A 950 -13.77 14.15 40.43
N ALA A 951 -14.36 14.17 39.22
CA ALA A 951 -13.73 13.64 38.01
C ALA A 951 -12.43 14.38 37.65
N ASP A 952 -12.41 15.72 37.75
CA ASP A 952 -11.20 16.52 37.50
C ASP A 952 -10.11 16.29 38.54
N SER A 953 -10.48 15.95 39.79
CA SER A 953 -9.51 15.67 40.85
C SER A 953 -8.75 14.36 40.62
N VAL A 954 -9.39 13.33 40.06
CA VAL A 954 -8.75 12.01 39.82
C VAL A 954 -8.27 11.76 38.39
N SER A 955 -8.70 12.57 37.41
CA SER A 955 -8.27 12.47 36.00
C SER A 955 -6.75 12.67 35.78
N VAL A 956 -6.00 13.05 36.81
CA VAL A 956 -4.53 13.12 36.79
C VAL A 956 -3.88 11.73 36.75
N HIS A 957 -4.52 10.72 37.34
CA HIS A 957 -3.98 9.35 37.47
C HIS A 957 -4.07 8.57 36.16
N ASP A 958 -5.27 8.48 35.59
CA ASP A 958 -5.50 7.94 34.24
C ASP A 958 -6.18 9.01 33.37
N PRO A 959 -5.40 9.82 32.63
CA PRO A 959 -5.94 10.82 31.71
C PRO A 959 -6.54 10.23 30.41
N LEU A 960 -6.59 8.90 30.27
CA LEU A 960 -7.20 8.19 29.16
C LEU A 960 -8.43 7.37 29.60
N ASN A 961 -8.88 7.53 30.85
CA ASN A 961 -10.00 6.78 31.40
C ASN A 961 -11.35 7.16 30.76
N GLU A 962 -11.94 6.23 30.00
CA GLU A 962 -13.20 6.46 29.29
C GLU A 962 -14.41 6.61 30.23
N GLU A 963 -14.42 5.97 31.40
CA GLU A 963 -15.51 6.09 32.37
C GLU A 963 -15.52 7.45 33.08
N LEU A 964 -14.37 7.91 33.58
CA LEU A 964 -14.22 9.26 34.16
C LEU A 964 -14.55 10.34 33.12
N LEU A 965 -14.09 10.16 31.87
CA LEU A 965 -14.47 11.03 30.75
C LEU A 965 -15.99 11.00 30.52
N GLY A 966 -16.62 9.83 30.52
CA GLY A 966 -18.06 9.66 30.36
C GLY A 966 -18.84 10.40 31.44
N PHE A 967 -18.50 10.25 32.72
CA PHE A 967 -19.12 11.03 33.80
C PHE A 967 -18.92 12.54 33.62
N LYS A 968 -17.70 12.99 33.29
CA LYS A 968 -17.39 14.41 33.06
C LYS A 968 -18.16 15.02 31.89
N LEU A 969 -18.26 14.32 30.77
CA LEU A 969 -19.00 14.77 29.58
C LEU A 969 -20.51 14.82 29.85
N ARG A 970 -21.07 13.81 30.51
CA ARG A 970 -22.49 13.77 30.88
C ARG A 970 -22.85 14.86 31.88
N ALA A 971 -22.01 15.12 32.88
CA ALA A 971 -22.17 16.21 33.83
C ALA A 971 -22.11 17.59 33.14
N LEU A 972 -21.15 17.82 32.23
CA LEU A 972 -21.12 19.03 31.39
C LEU A 972 -22.38 19.18 30.54
N TYR A 973 -22.96 18.09 30.04
CA TYR A 973 -24.22 18.10 29.29
C TYR A 973 -25.43 18.43 30.19
N GLY A 974 -25.51 17.85 31.39
CA GLY A 974 -26.56 18.17 32.38
C GLY A 974 -26.54 19.64 32.81
N LEU A 975 -25.35 20.25 32.88
CA LEU A 975 -25.14 21.68 33.14
C LEU A 975 -25.34 22.59 31.91
N GLY A 976 -25.74 22.04 30.75
CA GLY A 976 -25.93 22.77 29.50
C GLY A 976 -24.62 23.28 28.85
N ARG A 977 -23.45 22.83 29.33
CA ARG A 977 -22.10 23.27 28.93
C ARG A 977 -21.57 22.50 27.73
N HIS A 978 -22.44 22.17 26.76
CA HIS A 978 -22.14 21.27 25.63
C HIS A 978 -20.89 21.68 24.81
N SER A 979 -20.60 22.97 24.68
CA SER A 979 -19.40 23.45 23.97
C SER A 979 -18.10 23.10 24.70
N ILE A 980 -18.10 23.10 26.03
CA ILE A 980 -16.96 22.68 26.85
C ILE A 980 -16.81 21.15 26.81
N ALA A 981 -17.92 20.40 26.76
CA ALA A 981 -17.87 18.94 26.59
C ALA A 981 -17.23 18.53 25.26
N VAL A 982 -17.57 19.20 24.15
CA VAL A 982 -16.89 18.99 22.86
C VAL A 982 -15.40 19.37 22.95
N GLU A 983 -15.05 20.51 23.55
CA GLU A 983 -13.64 20.92 23.74
C GLU A 983 -12.84 19.89 24.58
N VAL A 984 -13.46 19.27 25.59
CA VAL A 984 -12.85 18.21 26.43
C VAL A 984 -12.68 16.90 25.66
N TYR A 985 -13.71 16.46 24.93
CA TYR A 985 -13.65 15.25 24.10
C TYR A 985 -12.60 15.38 22.97
N ASP A 986 -12.57 16.52 22.26
CA ASP A 986 -11.56 16.80 21.24
C ASP A 986 -10.12 16.79 21.80
N ALA A 987 -9.94 17.20 23.05
CA ALA A 987 -8.63 17.15 23.72
C ALA A 987 -8.23 15.72 24.10
N PHE A 988 -9.19 14.90 24.56
CA PHE A 988 -9.00 13.47 24.82
C PHE A 988 -8.60 12.73 23.54
N CYS A 989 -9.36 12.89 22.45
CA CYS A 989 -9.09 12.19 21.19
C CYS A 989 -7.71 12.55 20.61
N LYS A 990 -7.26 13.80 20.74
CA LYS A 990 -5.89 14.21 20.35
C LYS A 990 -4.81 13.60 21.24
N LYS A 991 -5.06 13.46 22.54
CA LYS A 991 -4.13 12.81 23.48
C LYS A 991 -4.03 11.31 23.20
N TYR A 992 -5.15 10.66 22.88
CA TYR A 992 -5.22 9.27 22.44
C TYR A 992 -4.43 9.05 21.12
N GLU A 993 -4.72 9.85 20.08
CA GLU A 993 -4.04 9.79 18.78
C GLU A 993 -2.53 10.08 18.90
N SER A 994 -2.13 10.97 19.82
CA SER A 994 -0.72 11.26 20.11
C SER A 994 0.02 10.17 20.91
N LEU A 995 -0.68 9.23 21.56
CA LEU A 995 -0.07 8.17 22.37
C LEU A 995 -0.07 6.81 21.67
N PHE A 996 -1.13 6.50 20.90
CA PHE A 996 -1.26 5.22 20.20
C PHE A 996 -1.03 5.31 18.69
N GLY A 997 -1.03 6.51 18.10
CA GLY A 997 -0.91 6.70 16.64
C GLY A 997 -2.18 6.35 15.85
N GLU A 998 -3.26 5.95 16.55
CA GLU A 998 -4.55 5.59 15.99
C GLU A 998 -5.65 6.55 16.45
N LYS A 999 -6.72 6.67 15.66
CA LYS A 999 -7.84 7.54 16.00
C LYS A 999 -8.68 6.92 17.11
N CYS A 1000 -9.02 7.73 18.11
CA CYS A 1000 -9.95 7.36 19.17
C CYS A 1000 -11.25 6.79 18.58
N GLY A 1001 -11.55 5.53 18.93
CA GLY A 1001 -12.64 4.76 18.30
C GLY A 1001 -14.01 5.01 18.93
N ILE A 1002 -14.07 5.37 20.22
CA ILE A 1002 -15.31 5.67 20.92
C ILE A 1002 -15.81 7.08 20.58
N THR A 1003 -17.09 7.22 20.25
CA THR A 1003 -17.66 8.52 19.87
C THR A 1003 -18.21 9.29 21.07
N LEU A 1004 -18.24 10.62 20.96
CA LEU A 1004 -18.94 11.49 21.91
C LEU A 1004 -20.42 11.07 22.11
N GLN A 1005 -21.07 10.47 21.10
CA GLN A 1005 -22.44 9.99 21.23
C GLN A 1005 -22.57 8.70 22.04
N GLU A 1006 -21.51 7.90 22.17
CA GLU A 1006 -21.51 6.69 23.00
C GLU A 1006 -21.22 7.04 24.46
N LEU A 1007 -20.24 7.92 24.71
CA LEU A 1007 -19.92 8.47 26.03
C LEU A 1007 -21.08 9.26 26.68
N LEU A 1008 -22.10 9.64 25.89
CA LEU A 1008 -23.31 10.33 26.34
C LEU A 1008 -24.58 9.45 26.39
N LYS A 1009 -24.48 8.14 26.07
CA LYS A 1009 -25.61 7.19 26.09
C LYS A 1009 -25.72 6.36 27.37
N TYR A 1010 -24.61 6.23 28.11
CA TYR A 1010 -24.55 5.55 29.41
C TYR A 1010 -25.03 6.45 30.55
#